data_AF-A0A2V0PKE1-F1
#
_entry.id   AF-A0A2V0PKE1-F1
#
_cell.length_a   1.000
_cell.length_b   1.000
_cell.length_c   1.000
_cell.angle_alpha   90.00
_cell.angle_beta   90.00
_cell.angle_gamma   90.00
#
_symmetry.space_group_name_H-M   'P 1'
#
loop_
_entity.id
_entity.type
_entity.pdbx_description
1 polymer ?
#
loop_
_entity_poly.entity_id
_entity_poly.type
_entity_poly.pdbx_seq_one_letter_code
_entity_poly.pdbx_strand_id
1 'polypeptide(L)'
;MGRPAAGALLGALLLACAAAGALASAKDELPANEGPIVISEFLAAHAAPNGTAPLAPPGADPGDAPDWVELLNAGPAPLSLAGWALEAGGKKKGASWPLPALQLPAGGYVVLIGGGEGNSTDARPVAGPGGAQLLPLAGLKLGAGGEPLALRRPDGGVASATGELVRQQPGVSFGLPTPAPPSLPAGASPFTFLASPTPGAPNAAAKPAGPFILGAKSEAEGTWPPGRDVPVTARVAPNNGAPVAAVELVWRANYGPEQRMPMAAAAAAADAAAAPSPPASAGGAEGAYSASIPAAAFKAGDMLRWAVVAAARGGLVSRAPAPEDEEGGYEGAAIAEAPAPGALPVLHWFTEDPAAAQSQAGAAGSVAFNGSFYDGVKSHRRGVTSLAWAKPKMTFRANHGRQFRLFPDAPRYKELKLNSLYYELGENSFLKEVVASKVMAEEGLAAPLARHVEVSINGGFAGLYGLVEEVDNELLERVGLPKGGPLFKSVSGELSNLRWDLPLSEMPNYYGKANRKQHPEDWGALQNLTRGLAGGGAVPRSRFVFDALDLPAVINQMAIQALLNNMDRCTKNFFVWLNPETLTWRMIPWDLEASMGQDNNLGGLPGDLYCILACEQWSSPLYCDSEHPQDLEVQTPWGTTTVVGMNSYLGPARGGAQAAGQPAAPAPAPAPAPAPAAAAAAPAAAAPAATGRRRRLQRQPPAAPSAAAAGQRRLRQQAPPGAPTSAAHGADGRLLAAGKGPLSWPAPRGWDDPDRALIGTPSPNGAAGSYNHLIDAVLDINATRAMYMRRLRTLADKYLGPQPDQGRLRQASGHGGGGAAIIDETWAGIKDAAARDNAKAAQLLKTYAPGGERPLLPGPQDGARARVAVARVEAGGPASGRYLPDEAVDASGWVVERGGGASVVLPPGTVLPGGASAYLSPDLPGFRARAASPKGGEGLLLLLAPAELLAGGGGGAAAAAWVVRDAAGKEVSRANV
;
A
#
# COMPACT_ATOMS: atom_id res chain seq x y z
N MET A 1 48.24 -20.01 32.68
CA MET A 1 48.65 -20.55 31.37
C MET A 1 48.17 -19.57 30.31
N GLY A 2 48.94 -18.85 29.50
CA GLY A 2 50.37 -18.63 29.31
C GLY A 2 50.48 -17.69 28.10
N ARG A 3 51.08 -16.49 28.28
CA ARG A 3 51.49 -15.53 27.21
C ARG A 3 52.92 -15.89 26.71
N PRO A 4 53.45 -15.39 25.56
CA PRO A 4 54.03 -14.02 25.34
C PRO A 4 53.71 -13.39 23.95
N ALA A 5 53.74 -12.07 23.66
CA ALA A 5 54.83 -11.04 23.58
C ALA A 5 55.83 -11.29 22.40
N ALA A 6 56.41 -10.35 21.61
CA ALA A 6 56.41 -8.89 21.44
C ALA A 6 57.26 -8.47 20.18
N GLY A 7 57.14 -7.22 19.71
CA GLY A 7 58.18 -6.38 19.04
C GLY A 7 58.44 -6.60 17.53
N ALA A 8 58.81 -5.65 16.68
CA ALA A 8 59.16 -4.22 16.71
C ALA A 8 59.14 -3.73 15.23
N LEU A 9 58.78 -2.50 14.87
CA LEU A 9 59.70 -1.35 14.79
C LEU A 9 58.88 -0.04 14.70
N LEU A 10 59.14 0.88 15.62
CA LEU A 10 58.82 2.30 15.51
C LEU A 10 60.13 3.05 15.80
N GLY A 11 60.54 3.97 14.94
CA GLY A 11 61.73 4.78 15.17
C GLY A 11 61.81 5.97 14.22
N ALA A 12 61.65 7.17 14.79
CA ALA A 12 61.82 8.51 14.23
C ALA A 12 60.70 8.99 13.27
N LEU A 13 60.11 10.19 13.37
CA LEU A 13 60.60 11.43 13.96
C LEU A 13 59.40 12.36 14.31
N LEU A 14 59.37 12.87 15.53
CA LEU A 14 58.64 14.06 15.97
C LEU A 14 59.59 15.26 15.77
N LEU A 15 59.23 16.26 14.94
CA LEU A 15 59.52 17.68 15.21
C LEU A 15 58.85 18.61 14.18
N ALA A 16 58.07 19.56 14.72
CA ALA A 16 57.91 20.97 14.31
C ALA A 16 57.29 21.35 12.94
N CYS A 17 56.18 22.09 13.06
CA CYS A 17 55.75 23.12 12.13
C CYS A 17 56.85 24.14 11.77
N ALA A 18 56.64 24.79 10.62
CA ALA A 18 57.19 26.08 10.17
C ALA A 18 58.52 26.07 9.39
N ALA A 19 58.43 25.92 8.07
CA ALA A 19 59.04 26.80 7.05
C ALA A 19 58.90 26.17 5.65
N ALA A 20 58.24 26.87 4.71
CA ALA A 20 58.45 26.85 3.25
C ALA A 20 57.20 27.42 2.55
N GLY A 21 56.95 28.72 2.68
CA GLY A 21 57.28 29.67 1.62
C GLY A 21 58.28 29.18 0.55
N ALA A 22 57.81 29.18 -0.69
CA ALA A 22 58.56 29.23 -1.95
C ALA A 22 59.47 28.04 -2.32
N LEU A 23 58.96 27.17 -3.19
CA LEU A 23 59.63 26.78 -4.43
C LEU A 23 58.54 26.43 -5.45
N ALA A 24 58.15 27.43 -6.25
CA ALA A 24 57.52 27.20 -7.53
C ALA A 24 58.52 26.50 -8.45
N SER A 25 58.04 25.51 -9.21
CA SER A 25 58.37 25.23 -10.62
C SER A 25 58.36 23.73 -10.92
N ALA A 26 57.17 23.17 -11.11
CA ALA A 26 56.93 22.17 -12.14
C ALA A 26 55.48 22.36 -12.59
N LYS A 27 55.32 23.22 -13.61
CA LYS A 27 54.13 23.25 -14.45
C LYS A 27 54.02 21.88 -15.11
N ASP A 28 53.10 21.03 -14.66
CA ASP A 28 52.36 20.20 -15.62
C ASP A 28 51.20 21.06 -16.10
N GLU A 29 51.50 21.87 -17.11
CA GLU A 29 50.51 22.48 -17.97
C GLU A 29 49.65 21.36 -18.57
N LEU A 30 48.37 21.35 -18.21
CA LEU A 30 47.34 20.67 -18.98
C LEU A 30 47.54 21.04 -20.47
N PRO A 31 47.55 20.09 -21.41
CA PRO A 31 47.60 20.41 -22.83
C PRO A 31 46.41 21.33 -23.18
N ALA A 32 46.72 22.48 -23.75
CA ALA A 32 45.84 23.63 -23.92
C ALA A 32 44.75 23.49 -25.01
N ASN A 33 44.06 22.35 -25.15
CA ASN A 33 43.10 22.14 -26.25
C ASN A 33 41.76 21.44 -25.90
N GLU A 34 41.40 21.24 -24.62
CA GLU A 34 40.04 20.82 -24.25
C GLU A 34 39.23 22.03 -23.79
N GLY A 35 38.25 22.48 -24.58
CA GLY A 35 37.13 23.18 -23.95
C GLY A 35 36.17 22.14 -23.37
N PRO A 36 35.53 22.42 -22.21
CA PRO A 36 34.88 21.39 -21.41
C PRO A 36 33.55 20.92 -22.01
N ILE A 37 33.22 19.63 -21.84
CA ILE A 37 31.82 19.21 -21.87
C ILE A 37 31.14 19.77 -20.62
N VAL A 38 30.05 20.50 -20.82
CA VAL A 38 29.31 21.15 -19.73
C VAL A 38 27.86 20.70 -19.72
N ILE A 39 27.27 20.66 -18.53
CA ILE A 39 25.81 20.65 -18.39
C ILE A 39 25.33 22.04 -18.82
N SER A 40 24.58 22.12 -19.91
CA SER A 40 24.08 23.40 -20.44
C SER A 40 22.71 23.75 -19.87
N GLU A 41 21.78 22.80 -19.85
CA GLU A 41 20.37 23.00 -19.53
C GLU A 41 19.74 21.70 -19.00
N PHE A 42 18.75 21.78 -18.13
CA PHE A 42 17.94 20.62 -17.73
C PHE A 42 16.51 21.01 -17.36
N LEU A 43 15.61 20.02 -17.37
CA LEU A 43 14.23 20.16 -16.93
C LEU A 43 13.84 18.95 -16.07
N ALA A 44 13.40 19.22 -14.84
CA ALA A 44 13.00 18.21 -13.85
C ALA A 44 11.53 18.33 -13.39
N ALA A 45 10.79 19.33 -13.89
CA ALA A 45 9.39 19.56 -13.56
C ALA A 45 8.63 20.01 -14.82
N HIS A 46 7.47 19.38 -15.10
CA HIS A 46 6.73 19.55 -16.36
C HIS A 46 5.34 20.19 -16.11
N ALA A 47 4.83 21.00 -17.04
CA ALA A 47 3.59 21.76 -16.89
C ALA A 47 2.35 21.07 -17.52
N ALA A 48 1.16 21.38 -16.99
CA ALA A 48 -0.15 20.82 -17.38
C ALA A 48 -0.65 21.28 -18.80
N PRO A 49 -1.72 20.68 -19.38
CA PRO A 49 -1.88 20.42 -20.84
C PRO A 49 -2.06 21.63 -21.79
N ASN A 50 -1.96 22.86 -21.29
CA ASN A 50 -2.01 24.08 -22.13
C ASN A 50 -0.61 24.66 -22.42
N GLY A 51 0.45 24.08 -21.87
CA GLY A 51 1.84 24.37 -22.23
C GLY A 51 2.46 23.20 -23.00
N THR A 52 3.15 23.48 -24.10
CA THR A 52 3.89 22.46 -24.85
C THR A 52 5.12 22.03 -24.04
N ALA A 53 5.13 20.82 -23.50
CA ALA A 53 6.37 20.17 -23.07
C ALA A 53 7.18 19.82 -24.33
N PRO A 54 8.37 20.43 -24.56
CA PRO A 54 9.03 20.38 -25.86
C PRO A 54 9.52 18.99 -26.29
N LEU A 55 9.62 18.05 -25.35
CA LEU A 55 10.05 16.66 -25.60
C LEU A 55 8.98 15.62 -25.21
N ALA A 56 7.72 16.03 -24.96
CA ALA A 56 6.65 15.08 -24.66
C ALA A 56 6.13 14.39 -25.94
N PRO A 57 5.78 13.09 -25.87
CA PRO A 57 5.06 12.43 -26.97
C PRO A 57 3.72 13.13 -27.24
N PRO A 58 3.24 13.16 -28.50
CA PRO A 58 1.91 13.67 -28.82
C PRO A 58 0.83 12.94 -28.00
N GLY A 59 0.08 13.68 -27.17
CA GLY A 59 -1.01 13.14 -26.36
C GLY A 59 -0.61 12.52 -25.01
N ALA A 60 0.65 12.67 -24.56
CA ALA A 60 1.06 12.25 -23.22
C ALA A 60 0.49 13.16 -22.13
N ASP A 61 0.15 12.58 -20.96
CA ASP A 61 -0.18 13.38 -19.78
C ASP A 61 1.07 14.14 -19.31
N PRO A 62 0.95 15.36 -18.77
CA PRO A 62 2.05 16.18 -18.24
C PRO A 62 3.00 15.46 -17.26
N GLY A 63 2.48 14.49 -16.50
CA GLY A 63 3.26 13.68 -15.57
C GLY A 63 4.14 12.61 -16.24
N ASP A 64 3.92 12.35 -17.53
CA ASP A 64 4.62 11.33 -18.32
C ASP A 64 5.74 11.91 -19.20
N ALA A 65 5.93 13.24 -19.19
CA ALA A 65 7.05 13.87 -19.90
C ALA A 65 8.40 13.42 -19.29
N PRO A 66 9.40 13.05 -20.13
CA PRO A 66 10.68 12.60 -19.63
C PRO A 66 11.48 13.78 -19.03
N ASP A 67 12.11 13.55 -17.89
CA ASP A 67 13.13 14.47 -17.39
C ASP A 67 14.34 14.42 -18.31
N TRP A 68 15.03 15.54 -18.46
CA TRP A 68 16.16 15.61 -19.37
C TRP A 68 17.27 16.55 -18.90
N VAL A 69 18.49 16.24 -19.32
CA VAL A 69 19.73 16.99 -19.06
C VAL A 69 20.48 17.13 -20.38
N GLU A 70 20.82 18.35 -20.76
CA GLU A 70 21.58 18.63 -21.97
C GLU A 70 23.07 18.83 -21.66
N LEU A 71 23.90 18.23 -22.50
CA LEU A 71 25.33 18.40 -22.51
C LEU A 71 25.75 19.17 -23.76
N LEU A 72 26.63 20.16 -23.58
CA LEU A 72 27.27 20.92 -24.65
C LEU A 72 28.77 20.62 -24.67
N ASN A 73 29.31 20.31 -25.85
CA ASN A 73 30.75 20.38 -26.07
C ASN A 73 31.16 21.82 -26.35
N ALA A 74 31.61 22.54 -25.31
CA ALA A 74 32.10 23.91 -25.46
C ALA A 74 33.56 23.96 -25.98
N GLY A 75 34.15 22.81 -26.30
CA GLY A 75 35.50 22.70 -26.83
C GLY A 75 35.63 22.90 -28.33
N PRO A 76 36.86 23.19 -28.81
CA PRO A 76 37.12 23.45 -30.22
C PRO A 76 37.20 22.16 -31.06
N ALA A 77 37.14 20.97 -30.45
CA ALA A 77 37.29 19.68 -31.11
C ALA A 77 36.22 18.67 -30.66
N PRO A 78 35.89 17.66 -31.50
CA PRO A 78 35.03 16.56 -31.10
C PRO A 78 35.60 15.76 -29.92
N LEU A 79 34.74 15.31 -28.99
CA LEU A 79 35.13 14.55 -27.80
C LEU A 79 34.25 13.30 -27.62
N SER A 80 34.85 12.23 -27.09
CA SER A 80 34.14 10.98 -26.78
C SER A 80 33.59 10.96 -25.35
N LEU A 81 32.32 10.62 -25.17
CA LEU A 81 31.70 10.43 -23.86
C LEU A 81 31.98 9.05 -23.24
N ALA A 82 32.86 8.23 -23.84
CA ALA A 82 33.22 6.92 -23.31
C ALA A 82 33.79 7.02 -21.88
N GLY A 83 33.16 6.33 -20.93
CA GLY A 83 33.57 6.31 -19.51
C GLY A 83 33.11 7.53 -18.70
N TRP A 84 32.37 8.46 -19.28
CA TRP A 84 31.76 9.57 -18.56
C TRP A 84 30.49 9.09 -17.82
N ALA A 85 30.08 9.83 -16.80
CA ALA A 85 28.83 9.55 -16.08
C ALA A 85 28.13 10.83 -15.63
N LEU A 86 26.80 10.85 -15.73
CA LEU A 86 25.97 11.84 -15.05
C LEU A 86 25.66 11.33 -13.64
N GLU A 87 25.76 12.20 -12.64
CA GLU A 87 25.36 11.90 -11.27
C GLU A 87 24.37 12.94 -10.75
N ALA A 88 23.40 12.47 -9.97
CA ALA A 88 22.48 13.28 -9.18
C ALA A 88 22.63 12.93 -7.69
N GLY A 89 22.83 13.93 -6.83
CA GLY A 89 23.20 13.73 -5.42
C GLY A 89 22.28 14.42 -4.40
N GLY A 90 22.10 13.77 -3.24
CA GLY A 90 21.42 14.31 -2.04
C GLY A 90 21.96 13.65 -0.76
N LYS A 91 21.31 13.82 0.41
CA LYS A 91 21.78 13.28 1.72
C LYS A 91 21.85 11.73 1.82
N LYS A 92 21.63 10.97 0.74
CA LYS A 92 21.77 9.51 0.63
C LYS A 92 22.61 9.16 -0.62
N LYS A 93 23.01 7.88 -0.79
CA LYS A 93 23.80 7.38 -1.94
C LYS A 93 23.15 7.86 -3.26
N GLY A 94 23.83 8.72 -4.01
CA GLY A 94 23.31 9.40 -5.21
C GLY A 94 23.07 8.44 -6.38
N ALA A 95 22.27 8.89 -7.36
CA ALA A 95 22.05 8.19 -8.61
C ALA A 95 23.20 8.47 -9.58
N SER A 96 23.56 7.48 -10.40
CA SER A 96 24.65 7.57 -11.38
C SER A 96 24.25 6.87 -12.67
N TRP A 97 24.42 7.55 -13.79
CA TRP A 97 24.10 7.06 -15.13
C TRP A 97 25.36 7.13 -16.00
N PRO A 98 26.02 5.98 -16.26
CA PRO A 98 27.17 5.92 -17.16
C PRO A 98 26.74 6.22 -18.59
N LEU A 99 27.57 6.97 -19.33
CA LEU A 99 27.30 7.40 -20.69
C LEU A 99 27.96 6.43 -21.71
N PRO A 100 27.30 6.19 -22.87
CA PRO A 100 27.87 5.40 -23.95
C PRO A 100 29.03 6.13 -24.63
N ALA A 101 29.85 5.39 -25.38
CA ALA A 101 30.87 5.96 -26.25
C ALA A 101 30.22 6.71 -27.43
N LEU A 102 29.89 7.98 -27.22
CA LEU A 102 29.32 8.89 -28.21
C LEU A 102 30.32 9.98 -28.57
N GLN A 103 30.55 10.18 -29.88
CA GLN A 103 31.33 11.32 -30.38
C GLN A 103 30.46 12.57 -30.44
N LEU A 104 30.77 13.57 -29.62
CA LEU A 104 30.09 14.86 -29.60
C LEU A 104 30.94 15.91 -30.33
N PRO A 105 30.51 16.45 -31.49
CA PRO A 105 31.26 17.46 -32.24
C PRO A 105 31.54 18.74 -31.43
N ALA A 106 32.54 19.53 -31.83
CA ALA A 106 32.77 20.86 -31.28
C ALA A 106 31.51 21.74 -31.42
N GLY A 107 31.06 22.37 -30.33
CA GLY A 107 29.80 23.12 -30.29
C GLY A 107 28.52 22.28 -30.40
N GLY A 108 28.64 20.95 -30.40
CA GLY A 108 27.52 20.02 -30.49
C GLY A 108 26.81 19.80 -29.16
N TYR A 109 25.51 19.47 -29.26
CA TYR A 109 24.62 19.20 -28.13
C TYR A 109 24.16 17.74 -28.13
N VAL A 110 23.97 17.18 -26.93
CA VAL A 110 23.23 15.92 -26.74
C VAL A 110 22.32 16.05 -25.52
N VAL A 111 21.08 15.59 -25.65
CA VAL A 111 20.07 15.66 -24.60
C VAL A 111 19.87 14.27 -24.00
N LEU A 112 20.29 14.08 -22.76
CA LEU A 112 20.04 12.86 -21.99
C LEU A 112 18.56 12.87 -21.56
N ILE A 113 17.80 11.82 -21.86
CA ILE A 113 16.36 11.74 -21.52
C ILE A 113 16.05 10.50 -20.70
N GLY A 114 15.10 10.60 -19.77
CA GLY A 114 14.54 9.44 -19.07
C GLY A 114 13.72 8.53 -19.98
N GLY A 115 13.75 7.22 -19.72
CA GLY A 115 12.93 6.22 -20.43
C GLY A 115 13.68 5.21 -21.29
N GLY A 116 15.01 5.10 -21.15
CA GLY A 116 15.78 4.04 -21.81
C GLY A 116 15.49 2.65 -21.24
N GLU A 117 15.61 1.62 -22.08
CA GLU A 117 15.59 0.21 -21.68
C GLU A 117 17.03 -0.35 -21.65
N GLY A 118 17.31 -1.30 -20.76
CA GLY A 118 18.62 -1.95 -20.69
C GLY A 118 19.71 -1.09 -20.03
N ASN A 119 20.98 -1.36 -20.38
CA ASN A 119 22.13 -0.67 -19.77
C ASN A 119 22.40 0.66 -20.49
N SER A 120 22.61 1.74 -19.71
CA SER A 120 22.83 3.10 -20.24
C SER A 120 24.07 3.22 -21.14
N THR A 121 25.08 2.36 -20.96
CA THR A 121 26.27 2.31 -21.83
C THR A 121 26.00 1.79 -23.24
N ASP A 122 24.86 1.14 -23.45
CA ASP A 122 24.45 0.61 -24.75
C ASP A 122 23.51 1.55 -25.51
N ALA A 123 23.10 2.66 -24.87
CA ALA A 123 22.19 3.63 -25.44
C ALA A 123 22.75 4.25 -26.73
N ARG A 124 21.86 4.45 -27.71
CA ARG A 124 22.16 5.10 -28.98
C ARG A 124 21.34 6.39 -29.12
N PRO A 125 21.92 7.45 -29.68
CA PRO A 125 21.16 8.67 -29.90
C PRO A 125 20.04 8.47 -30.93
N VAL A 126 18.90 9.11 -30.71
CA VAL A 126 17.76 9.16 -31.61
C VAL A 126 17.43 10.62 -31.96
N ALA A 127 16.78 10.84 -33.10
CA ALA A 127 16.37 12.18 -33.52
C ALA A 127 15.13 12.65 -32.72
N GLY A 128 15.22 13.84 -32.13
CA GLY A 128 14.15 14.51 -31.41
C GLY A 128 13.52 15.68 -32.18
N PRO A 129 12.50 16.33 -31.57
CA PRO A 129 11.91 17.56 -32.09
C PRO A 129 12.99 18.62 -32.38
N GLY A 130 12.81 19.38 -33.46
CA GLY A 130 13.77 20.43 -33.85
C GLY A 130 15.15 19.93 -34.27
N GLY A 131 15.36 18.61 -34.44
CA GLY A 131 16.66 18.02 -34.79
C GLY A 131 17.57 17.76 -33.59
N ALA A 132 17.06 17.87 -32.37
CA ALA A 132 17.82 17.57 -31.16
C ALA A 132 18.29 16.10 -31.14
N GLN A 133 19.53 15.87 -30.70
CA GLN A 133 20.05 14.52 -30.52
C GLN A 133 19.70 14.02 -29.11
N LEU A 134 18.74 13.10 -29.01
CA LEU A 134 18.26 12.56 -27.73
C LEU A 134 18.97 11.26 -27.39
N LEU A 135 19.43 11.09 -26.15
CA LEU A 135 20.09 9.88 -25.65
C LEU A 135 19.28 9.28 -24.50
N PRO A 136 18.53 8.18 -24.72
CA PRO A 136 17.66 7.61 -23.70
C PRO A 136 18.47 6.84 -22.65
N LEU A 137 18.39 7.26 -21.39
CA LEU A 137 19.06 6.60 -20.26
C LEU A 137 18.03 5.87 -19.38
N ALA A 138 18.36 4.65 -19.00
CA ALA A 138 17.50 3.82 -18.17
C ALA A 138 17.44 4.37 -16.74
N GLY A 139 16.23 4.59 -16.23
CA GLY A 139 16.00 5.07 -14.87
C GLY A 139 16.46 6.51 -14.59
N LEU A 140 16.75 7.33 -15.60
CA LEU A 140 16.99 8.75 -15.39
C LEU A 140 15.70 9.43 -14.97
N LYS A 141 15.69 9.95 -13.74
CA LYS A 141 14.59 10.71 -13.15
C LYS A 141 15.20 11.74 -12.20
N LEU A 142 14.75 12.98 -12.31
CA LEU A 142 15.23 14.10 -11.52
C LEU A 142 14.18 14.52 -10.47
N GLY A 143 14.65 14.95 -9.30
CA GLY A 143 13.81 15.50 -8.25
C GLY A 143 13.47 16.98 -8.50
N ALA A 144 12.19 17.32 -8.53
CA ALA A 144 11.71 18.71 -8.61
C ALA A 144 12.19 19.61 -7.44
N GLY A 145 12.66 19.01 -6.34
CA GLY A 145 13.24 19.72 -5.21
C GLY A 145 14.59 20.39 -5.48
N GLY A 146 15.24 20.15 -6.62
CA GLY A 146 16.52 20.76 -6.99
C GLY A 146 17.74 19.99 -6.50
N GLU A 147 17.92 18.75 -6.96
CA GLU A 147 19.11 17.97 -6.63
C GLU A 147 20.32 18.36 -7.49
N PRO A 148 21.51 18.60 -6.91
CA PRO A 148 22.74 18.87 -7.65
C PRO A 148 23.07 17.80 -8.69
N LEU A 149 23.48 18.26 -9.88
CA LEU A 149 23.97 17.43 -10.97
C LEU A 149 25.47 17.60 -11.12
N ALA A 150 26.18 16.50 -11.37
CA ALA A 150 27.59 16.49 -11.69
C ALA A 150 27.87 15.58 -12.88
N LEU A 151 28.64 16.07 -13.84
CA LEU A 151 29.17 15.31 -14.96
C LEU A 151 30.60 14.88 -14.62
N ARG A 152 30.81 13.57 -14.50
CA ARG A 152 32.12 12.98 -14.21
C ARG A 152 32.84 12.54 -15.48
N ARG A 153 34.14 12.79 -15.48
CA ARG A 153 35.11 12.26 -16.44
C ARG A 153 35.45 10.79 -16.12
N PRO A 154 36.08 10.07 -17.07
CA PRO A 154 36.53 8.69 -16.86
C PRO A 154 37.54 8.53 -15.72
N ASP A 155 38.30 9.57 -15.39
CA ASP A 155 39.25 9.59 -14.26
C ASP A 155 38.59 9.86 -12.90
N GLY A 156 37.26 10.04 -12.87
CA GLY A 156 36.47 10.36 -11.68
C GLY A 156 36.40 11.86 -11.35
N GLY A 157 37.14 12.71 -12.07
CA GLY A 157 37.13 14.16 -11.93
C GLY A 157 35.80 14.78 -12.39
N VAL A 158 35.41 15.91 -11.79
CA VAL A 158 34.20 16.64 -12.17
C VAL A 158 34.49 17.55 -13.36
N ALA A 159 33.82 17.32 -14.49
CA ALA A 159 33.91 18.18 -15.68
C ALA A 159 32.99 19.40 -15.57
N SER A 160 31.77 19.19 -15.05
CA SER A 160 30.75 20.23 -14.89
C SER A 160 29.85 19.87 -13.72
N ALA A 161 29.40 20.85 -12.96
CA ALA A 161 28.45 20.65 -11.89
C ALA A 161 27.54 21.87 -11.75
N THR A 162 26.27 21.63 -11.44
CA THR A 162 25.28 22.70 -11.25
C THR A 162 25.39 23.38 -9.88
N GLY A 163 26.06 22.72 -8.93
CA GLY A 163 26.12 23.17 -7.53
C GLY A 163 24.80 22.93 -6.80
N GLU A 164 24.58 23.63 -5.71
CA GLU A 164 23.30 23.57 -4.99
C GLU A 164 22.20 24.26 -5.80
N LEU A 165 21.07 23.57 -5.95
CA LEU A 165 19.97 24.01 -6.77
C LEU A 165 18.76 24.43 -5.93
N VAL A 166 17.99 25.36 -6.48
CA VAL A 166 16.66 25.70 -5.97
C VAL A 166 15.62 24.71 -6.50
N ARG A 167 14.44 24.69 -5.88
CA ARG A 167 13.27 23.98 -6.42
C ARG A 167 13.00 24.37 -7.87
N GLN A 168 12.76 23.38 -8.70
CA GLN A 168 12.53 23.52 -10.14
C GLN A 168 11.08 23.92 -10.41
N GLN A 169 10.86 24.78 -11.41
CA GLN A 169 9.52 25.29 -11.75
C GLN A 169 8.92 24.46 -12.90
N PRO A 170 7.64 24.05 -12.81
CA PRO A 170 6.98 23.31 -13.88
C PRO A 170 7.09 24.02 -15.25
N GLY A 171 7.65 23.32 -16.24
CA GLY A 171 7.79 23.81 -17.61
C GLY A 171 8.89 24.86 -17.82
N VAL A 172 9.71 25.16 -16.81
CA VAL A 172 10.80 26.13 -16.89
C VAL A 172 12.12 25.39 -16.69
N SER A 173 12.98 25.42 -17.69
CA SER A 173 14.30 24.79 -17.62
C SER A 173 15.29 25.64 -16.82
N PHE A 174 16.32 24.97 -16.33
CA PHE A 174 17.41 25.56 -15.56
C PHE A 174 18.73 25.32 -16.28
N GLY A 175 19.52 26.37 -16.50
CA GLY A 175 20.67 26.30 -17.39
C GLY A 175 21.56 27.53 -17.37
N LEU A 176 22.60 27.51 -18.21
CA LEU A 176 23.48 28.63 -18.46
C LEU A 176 22.81 29.61 -19.44
N PRO A 177 22.50 30.86 -19.08
CA PRO A 177 21.73 31.75 -19.96
C PRO A 177 22.59 32.32 -21.11
N THR A 178 21.94 32.60 -22.25
CA THR A 178 22.58 33.33 -23.37
C THR A 178 21.88 34.68 -23.63
N PRO A 179 22.60 35.82 -23.62
CA PRO A 179 24.01 35.96 -23.27
C PRO A 179 24.26 35.68 -21.78
N ALA A 180 25.47 35.22 -21.47
CA ALA A 180 25.90 35.02 -20.08
C ALA A 180 25.91 36.36 -19.31
N PRO A 181 25.70 36.35 -17.99
CA PRO A 181 25.76 37.56 -17.18
C PRO A 181 27.14 38.23 -17.29
N PRO A 182 27.20 39.56 -17.42
CA PRO A 182 28.45 40.29 -17.64
C PRO A 182 29.45 40.16 -16.49
N SER A 183 28.97 39.89 -15.27
CA SER A 183 29.79 39.57 -14.10
C SER A 183 28.96 38.82 -13.07
N LEU A 184 29.55 37.83 -12.41
CA LEU A 184 28.94 37.11 -11.29
C LEU A 184 29.64 37.47 -9.97
N PRO A 185 28.88 37.77 -8.91
CA PRO A 185 29.44 37.91 -7.57
C PRO A 185 30.09 36.59 -7.10
N ALA A 186 31.08 36.67 -6.19
CA ALA A 186 31.80 35.49 -5.71
C ALA A 186 30.84 34.50 -5.03
N GLY A 187 30.85 33.24 -5.48
CA GLY A 187 29.96 32.18 -4.99
C GLY A 187 28.55 32.18 -5.58
N ALA A 188 28.21 33.07 -6.52
CA ALA A 188 26.95 33.00 -7.25
C ALA A 188 26.97 31.88 -8.30
N SER A 189 25.87 31.15 -8.44
CA SER A 189 25.74 30.12 -9.47
C SER A 189 25.63 30.77 -10.87
N PRO A 190 26.34 30.24 -11.89
CA PRO A 190 26.14 30.65 -13.28
C PRO A 190 24.84 30.07 -13.88
N PHE A 191 24.22 29.09 -13.22
CA PHE A 191 22.95 28.50 -13.66
C PHE A 191 21.76 29.32 -13.15
N THR A 192 20.73 29.46 -13.98
CA THR A 192 19.49 30.15 -13.65
C THR A 192 18.29 29.57 -14.40
N PHE A 193 17.09 30.03 -14.05
CA PHE A 193 15.87 29.73 -14.82
C PHE A 193 15.96 30.39 -16.19
N LEU A 194 15.67 29.64 -17.25
CA LEU A 194 15.67 30.15 -18.62
C LEU A 194 14.27 30.60 -19.05
N ALA A 195 14.20 31.57 -19.96
CA ALA A 195 12.93 32.13 -20.44
C ALA A 195 12.07 31.11 -21.20
N SER A 196 12.70 30.12 -21.84
CA SER A 196 12.06 29.02 -22.55
C SER A 196 13.02 27.84 -22.65
N PRO A 197 12.54 26.58 -22.62
CA PRO A 197 13.42 25.44 -22.81
C PRO A 197 13.96 25.33 -24.24
N THR A 198 15.24 24.95 -24.39
CA THR A 198 15.98 24.99 -25.67
C THR A 198 16.75 23.71 -26.01
N PRO A 199 16.15 22.51 -25.92
CA PRO A 199 16.86 21.26 -26.19
C PRO A 199 17.41 21.19 -27.63
N GLY A 200 18.70 20.89 -27.75
CA GLY A 200 19.47 20.79 -28.99
C GLY A 200 19.91 22.12 -29.59
N ALA A 201 19.74 23.25 -28.89
CA ALA A 201 19.96 24.59 -29.42
C ALA A 201 20.66 25.51 -28.40
N PRO A 202 21.17 26.68 -28.81
CA PRO A 202 21.70 27.66 -27.86
C PRO A 202 20.65 28.07 -26.81
N ASN A 203 21.07 28.07 -25.55
CA ASN A 203 20.19 28.37 -24.42
C ASN A 203 19.51 29.72 -24.53
N ALA A 204 18.25 29.80 -24.09
CA ALA A 204 17.53 31.07 -24.00
C ALA A 204 18.17 32.06 -22.99
N ALA A 205 17.72 33.31 -23.03
CA ALA A 205 18.07 34.30 -22.02
C ALA A 205 17.52 33.91 -20.64
N ALA A 206 18.12 34.47 -19.59
CA ALA A 206 17.65 34.27 -18.22
C ALA A 206 16.20 34.78 -18.05
N LYS A 207 15.36 33.96 -17.42
CA LYS A 207 14.03 34.35 -16.96
C LYS A 207 14.17 35.38 -15.83
N PRO A 208 13.50 36.54 -15.90
CA PRO A 208 13.47 37.48 -14.79
C PRO A 208 12.94 36.81 -13.51
N ALA A 209 13.79 36.71 -12.49
CA ALA A 209 13.46 36.09 -11.20
C ALA A 209 14.25 36.75 -10.06
N GLY A 210 13.72 36.69 -8.84
CA GLY A 210 14.41 37.20 -7.66
C GLY A 210 15.62 36.34 -7.25
N PRO A 211 16.28 36.69 -6.13
CA PRO A 211 17.39 35.92 -5.57
C PRO A 211 17.03 34.45 -5.33
N PHE A 212 18.02 33.56 -5.35
CA PHE A 212 17.83 32.16 -4.99
C PHE A 212 17.70 32.01 -3.47
N ILE A 213 16.65 31.33 -3.01
CA ILE A 213 16.55 30.87 -1.62
C ILE A 213 16.93 29.39 -1.63
N LEU A 214 18.20 29.11 -1.33
CA LEU A 214 18.80 27.76 -1.38
C LEU A 214 18.30 26.85 -0.25
N GLY A 215 17.74 27.46 0.80
CA GLY A 215 16.98 26.74 1.81
C GLY A 215 16.51 27.66 2.92
N ALA A 216 15.33 27.38 3.45
CA ALA A 216 14.81 27.97 4.68
C ALA A 216 14.63 26.84 5.70
N LYS A 217 15.09 27.04 6.94
CA LYS A 217 15.02 26.04 8.00
C LYS A 217 14.54 26.67 9.29
N SER A 218 13.80 25.90 10.06
CA SER A 218 13.48 26.20 11.44
C SER A 218 13.68 24.93 12.28
N GLU A 219 13.94 25.11 13.56
CA GLU A 219 13.88 24.00 14.54
C GLU A 219 12.42 23.61 14.84
N ALA A 220 11.45 24.46 14.48
CA ALA A 220 10.02 24.21 14.58
C ALA A 220 9.52 23.35 13.42
N GLU A 221 9.93 22.08 13.35
CA GLU A 221 9.39 21.13 12.37
C GLU A 221 8.20 20.35 12.95
N GLY A 222 7.00 20.61 12.44
CA GLY A 222 5.76 19.96 12.86
C GLY A 222 5.18 20.53 14.16
N THR A 223 5.90 20.53 15.27
CA THR A 223 5.43 21.07 16.56
C THR A 223 6.46 21.97 17.21
N TRP A 224 6.02 23.01 17.92
CA TRP A 224 6.88 23.92 18.68
C TRP A 224 6.28 24.26 20.06
N PRO A 225 7.06 24.23 21.15
CA PRO A 225 6.55 24.51 22.48
C PRO A 225 6.06 25.97 22.61
N PRO A 226 4.95 26.21 23.34
CA PRO A 226 4.47 27.56 23.62
C PRO A 226 5.48 28.36 24.46
N GLY A 227 5.44 29.69 24.32
CA GLY A 227 6.27 30.60 25.14
C GLY A 227 7.74 30.69 24.72
N ARG A 228 8.13 30.11 23.57
CA ARG A 228 9.48 30.24 22.99
C ARG A 228 9.43 30.86 21.61
N ASP A 229 10.35 31.78 21.33
CA ASP A 229 10.50 32.37 20.00
C ASP A 229 10.83 31.28 18.96
N VAL A 230 10.30 31.40 17.75
CA VAL A 230 10.58 30.44 16.66
C VAL A 230 11.71 30.97 15.79
N PRO A 231 12.93 30.39 15.85
CA PRO A 231 14.03 30.80 14.98
C PRO A 231 13.81 30.30 13.56
N VAL A 232 13.97 31.18 12.58
CA VAL A 232 13.96 30.85 11.15
C VAL A 232 15.26 31.33 10.54
N THR A 233 15.92 30.44 9.82
CA THR A 233 17.17 30.71 9.10
C THR A 233 16.97 30.47 7.61
N ALA A 234 17.71 31.22 6.78
CA ALA A 234 17.67 31.07 5.34
C ALA A 234 19.06 31.25 4.73
N ARG A 235 19.33 30.53 3.64
CA ARG A 235 20.48 30.79 2.76
C ARG A 235 19.98 31.40 1.46
N VAL A 236 20.48 32.59 1.15
CA VAL A 236 20.05 33.36 -0.02
C VAL A 236 21.25 33.74 -0.86
N ALA A 237 21.18 33.47 -2.16
CA ALA A 237 22.21 33.79 -3.13
C ALA A 237 21.70 34.73 -4.24
N PRO A 238 22.57 35.59 -4.81
CA PRO A 238 22.25 36.34 -6.02
C PRO A 238 21.78 35.41 -7.16
N ASN A 239 20.82 35.87 -7.96
CA ASN A 239 20.38 35.18 -9.17
C ASN A 239 20.77 36.00 -10.40
N ASN A 240 21.45 35.37 -11.36
CA ASN A 240 21.90 35.98 -12.61
C ASN A 240 22.64 37.32 -12.41
N GLY A 241 23.50 37.40 -11.40
CA GLY A 241 24.29 38.59 -11.07
C GLY A 241 23.55 39.72 -10.35
N ALA A 242 22.24 39.62 -10.12
CA ALA A 242 21.46 40.62 -9.39
C ALA A 242 21.72 40.54 -7.87
N PRO A 243 22.27 41.59 -7.23
CA PRO A 243 22.55 41.56 -5.79
C PRO A 243 21.28 41.49 -4.94
N VAL A 244 21.38 40.76 -3.83
CA VAL A 244 20.32 40.71 -2.79
C VAL A 244 20.19 42.09 -2.14
N ALA A 245 18.97 42.64 -2.14
CA ALA A 245 18.64 43.94 -1.54
C ALA A 245 18.01 43.80 -0.15
N ALA A 246 17.11 42.83 0.02
CA ALA A 246 16.43 42.60 1.28
C ALA A 246 16.05 41.11 1.42
N VAL A 247 16.03 40.62 2.66
CA VAL A 247 15.47 39.31 3.01
C VAL A 247 14.51 39.53 4.17
N GLU A 248 13.27 39.09 4.00
CA GLU A 248 12.19 39.22 4.98
C GLU A 248 11.66 37.84 5.38
N LEU A 249 11.32 37.72 6.66
CA LEU A 249 10.48 36.64 7.15
C LEU A 249 9.02 37.12 7.10
N VAL A 250 8.20 36.42 6.32
CA VAL A 250 6.76 36.60 6.25
C VAL A 250 6.11 35.49 7.07
N TRP A 251 5.29 35.83 8.05
CA TRP A 251 4.66 34.82 8.91
C TRP A 251 3.24 35.22 9.31
N ARG A 252 2.46 34.24 9.75
CA ARG A 252 1.10 34.46 10.28
C ARG A 252 0.75 33.38 11.30
N ALA A 253 0.00 33.79 12.33
CA ALA A 253 -0.64 32.87 13.24
C ALA A 253 -2.04 32.49 12.71
N ASN A 254 -2.34 31.19 12.71
CA ASN A 254 -3.55 30.60 12.14
C ASN A 254 -3.81 31.14 10.73
N TYR A 255 -5.04 31.57 10.45
CA TYR A 255 -5.44 32.26 9.22
C TYR A 255 -5.59 33.78 9.41
N GLY A 256 -4.95 34.35 10.44
CA GLY A 256 -4.84 35.81 10.62
C GLY A 256 -3.97 36.48 9.56
N PRO A 257 -3.86 37.82 9.52
CA PRO A 257 -3.10 38.53 8.49
C PRO A 257 -1.59 38.19 8.48
N GLU A 258 -0.95 38.29 7.30
CA GLU A 258 0.52 38.20 7.19
C GLU A 258 1.20 39.35 7.96
N GLN A 259 2.28 39.01 8.64
CA GLN A 259 3.22 39.91 9.31
C GLN A 259 4.58 39.77 8.62
N ARG A 260 5.39 40.84 8.64
CA ARG A 260 6.70 40.89 7.98
C ARG A 260 7.74 41.43 8.94
N MET A 261 8.94 40.86 8.89
CA MET A 261 10.11 41.39 9.57
C MET A 261 11.39 41.16 8.75
N PRO A 262 12.38 42.07 8.85
CA PRO A 262 13.66 41.86 8.20
C PRO A 262 14.40 40.66 8.83
N MET A 263 15.09 39.86 8.01
CA MET A 263 16.05 38.88 8.48
C MET A 263 17.45 39.49 8.52
N ALA A 264 18.13 39.38 9.64
CA ALA A 264 19.49 39.87 9.79
C ALA A 264 20.46 38.92 9.08
N ALA A 265 21.39 39.46 8.29
CA ALA A 265 22.51 38.68 7.79
C ALA A 265 23.39 38.27 8.98
N ALA A 266 23.85 37.02 9.00
CA ALA A 266 24.87 36.60 9.95
C ALA A 266 26.10 37.46 9.71
N ALA A 267 26.47 38.32 10.66
CA ALA A 267 27.74 39.01 10.62
C ALA A 267 28.82 37.92 10.48
N ALA A 268 29.69 38.02 9.47
CA ALA A 268 30.91 37.22 9.45
C ALA A 268 31.58 37.44 10.81
N ALA A 269 31.61 36.39 11.63
CA ALA A 269 31.97 36.50 13.03
C ALA A 269 33.41 37.04 13.17
N ALA A 270 33.54 38.34 13.45
CA ALA A 270 34.62 38.96 14.21
C ALA A 270 34.20 40.40 14.62
N ASP A 271 34.13 40.58 15.94
CA ASP A 271 34.18 41.82 16.73
C ASP A 271 33.02 42.83 16.65
N ALA A 272 32.12 42.70 17.63
CA ALA A 272 31.16 43.74 18.03
C ALA A 272 31.68 44.53 19.24
N ALA A 273 31.94 45.83 19.05
CA ALA A 273 31.75 46.85 20.09
C ALA A 273 31.44 48.23 19.45
N ALA A 274 30.35 48.84 19.92
CA ALA A 274 29.84 50.20 19.70
C ALA A 274 28.92 50.48 18.46
N ALA A 275 27.68 50.88 18.78
CA ALA A 275 26.58 51.39 17.91
C ALA A 275 26.89 52.83 17.36
N PRO A 276 26.15 53.46 16.39
CA PRO A 276 24.74 53.23 15.98
C PRO A 276 24.39 53.26 14.46
N SER A 277 23.31 52.54 14.06
CA SER A 277 22.51 52.68 12.81
C SER A 277 23.23 52.49 11.44
N PRO A 278 22.50 52.07 10.38
CA PRO A 278 22.77 50.85 9.62
C PRO A 278 23.88 51.00 8.57
N PRO A 279 24.68 49.95 8.29
CA PRO A 279 25.24 49.76 6.98
C PRO A 279 24.31 48.86 6.17
N ALA A 280 23.50 49.48 5.32
CA ALA A 280 23.02 48.85 4.10
C ALA A 280 24.19 48.76 3.11
N SER A 281 25.05 47.76 3.25
CA SER A 281 26.03 47.42 2.21
C SER A 281 25.89 45.94 1.86
N ALA A 282 25.21 45.74 0.73
CA ALA A 282 25.10 44.51 -0.02
C ALA A 282 26.42 43.72 -0.04
N GLY A 283 26.40 42.51 0.52
CA GLY A 283 27.44 41.51 0.32
C GLY A 283 27.06 40.66 -0.89
N GLY A 284 27.77 40.85 -2.01
CA GLY A 284 27.62 40.09 -3.25
C GLY A 284 28.11 38.65 -3.14
N ALA A 285 27.60 37.89 -2.19
CA ALA A 285 27.82 36.45 -2.06
C ALA A 285 26.57 35.80 -1.49
N GLU A 286 26.51 34.47 -1.54
CA GLU A 286 25.55 33.73 -0.73
C GLU A 286 25.66 34.15 0.74
N GLY A 287 24.52 34.51 1.35
CA GLY A 287 24.44 34.96 2.74
C GLY A 287 23.52 34.07 3.56
N ALA A 288 23.92 33.82 4.81
CA ALA A 288 23.05 33.24 5.82
C ALA A 288 22.26 34.36 6.52
N TYR A 289 20.94 34.19 6.63
CA TYR A 289 20.02 35.15 7.22
C TYR A 289 19.23 34.48 8.35
N SER A 290 18.88 35.25 9.38
CA SER A 290 18.08 34.75 10.51
C SER A 290 17.10 35.79 11.04
N ALA A 291 15.94 35.33 11.49
CA ALA A 291 14.98 36.09 12.28
C ALA A 291 14.31 35.15 13.30
N SER A 292 13.63 35.72 14.29
CA SER A 292 12.87 34.94 15.27
C SER A 292 11.47 35.51 15.42
N ILE A 293 10.46 34.65 15.25
CA ILE A 293 9.06 35.03 15.46
C ILE A 293 8.83 35.09 16.97
N PRO A 294 8.42 36.24 17.54
CA PRO A 294 8.29 36.40 18.99
C PRO A 294 7.21 35.48 19.57
N ALA A 295 7.50 34.84 20.70
CA ALA A 295 6.55 33.96 21.41
C ALA A 295 5.23 34.65 21.76
N ALA A 296 5.27 35.97 22.01
CA ALA A 296 4.09 36.76 22.34
C ALA A 296 3.08 36.88 21.17
N ALA A 297 3.47 36.51 19.95
CA ALA A 297 2.60 36.58 18.78
C ALA A 297 1.64 35.38 18.63
N PHE A 298 1.81 34.32 19.42
CA PHE A 298 1.03 33.10 19.33
C PHE A 298 0.83 32.46 20.71
N LYS A 299 -0.13 31.55 20.82
CA LYS A 299 -0.42 30.79 22.04
C LYS A 299 -0.50 29.29 21.75
N ALA A 300 -0.50 28.48 22.81
CA ALA A 300 -0.75 27.04 22.70
C ALA A 300 -2.04 26.76 21.93
N GLY A 301 -1.98 25.79 21.01
CA GLY A 301 -3.07 25.41 20.12
C GLY A 301 -3.13 26.22 18.81
N ASP A 302 -2.37 27.31 18.66
CA ASP A 302 -2.27 28.02 17.39
C ASP A 302 -1.43 27.21 16.37
N MET A 303 -1.67 27.46 15.09
CA MET A 303 -0.74 27.14 14.01
C MET A 303 0.13 28.36 13.73
N LEU A 304 1.43 28.17 13.56
CA LEU A 304 2.33 29.19 13.03
C LEU A 304 2.80 28.78 11.63
N ARG A 305 2.70 29.71 10.68
CA ARG A 305 3.11 29.52 9.29
C ARG A 305 4.05 30.62 8.86
N TRP A 306 5.08 30.28 8.08
CA TRP A 306 6.05 31.25 7.59
C TRP A 306 6.60 30.91 6.20
N ALA A 307 7.12 31.96 5.56
CA ALA A 307 7.85 31.91 4.30
C ALA A 307 8.96 32.96 4.33
N VAL A 308 10.03 32.71 3.59
CA VAL A 308 11.13 33.67 3.41
C VAL A 308 10.93 34.36 2.07
N VAL A 309 11.02 35.69 2.04
CA VAL A 309 10.99 36.50 0.82
C VAL A 309 12.32 37.18 0.63
N ALA A 310 12.93 37.03 -0.54
CA ALA A 310 14.16 37.71 -0.92
C ALA A 310 13.91 38.64 -2.10
N ALA A 311 14.42 39.87 -2.04
CA ALA A 311 14.29 40.87 -3.10
C ALA A 311 15.65 41.27 -3.64
N ALA A 312 15.75 41.51 -4.95
CA ALA A 312 16.91 42.10 -5.61
C ALA A 312 16.78 43.63 -5.73
N ARG A 313 17.90 44.36 -5.96
CA ARG A 313 17.89 45.83 -6.10
C ARG A 313 17.05 46.36 -7.29
N GLY A 314 16.62 45.49 -8.20
CA GLY A 314 15.71 45.79 -9.32
C GLY A 314 14.24 45.45 -9.07
N GLY A 315 13.85 45.10 -7.84
CA GLY A 315 12.45 44.80 -7.48
C GLY A 315 11.97 43.38 -7.75
N LEU A 316 12.80 42.53 -8.38
CA LEU A 316 12.51 41.10 -8.54
C LEU A 316 12.54 40.38 -7.20
N VAL A 317 11.54 39.54 -6.93
CA VAL A 317 11.36 38.84 -5.66
C VAL A 317 11.28 37.33 -5.84
N SER A 318 11.73 36.60 -4.82
CA SER A 318 11.55 35.16 -4.66
C SER A 318 10.94 34.89 -3.29
N ARG A 319 10.14 33.83 -3.16
CA ARG A 319 9.54 33.38 -1.91
C ARG A 319 9.79 31.87 -1.74
N ALA A 320 10.07 31.42 -0.53
CA ALA A 320 10.21 30.01 -0.18
C ALA A 320 9.35 29.69 1.07
N PRO A 321 8.38 28.76 0.97
CA PRO A 321 7.88 28.12 -0.26
C PRO A 321 7.27 29.13 -1.24
N ALA A 322 7.30 28.87 -2.56
CA ALA A 322 6.73 29.82 -3.52
C ALA A 322 5.19 29.75 -3.47
N PRO A 323 4.46 30.86 -3.72
CA PRO A 323 2.99 30.85 -3.65
C PRO A 323 2.35 30.10 -4.82
N GLU A 324 3.06 30.02 -5.94
CA GLU A 324 2.67 29.30 -7.16
C GLU A 324 3.01 27.81 -7.08
N ASP A 325 3.80 27.40 -6.07
CA ASP A 325 3.95 26.00 -5.74
C ASP A 325 2.57 25.56 -5.25
N GLU A 326 1.87 24.76 -6.05
CA GLU A 326 0.56 24.21 -5.72
C GLU A 326 0.57 23.37 -4.40
N GLU A 327 1.75 23.22 -3.78
CA GLU A 327 2.13 22.53 -2.54
C GLU A 327 1.82 23.26 -1.21
N GLY A 328 1.17 24.43 -1.26
CA GLY A 328 0.91 25.27 -0.08
C GLY A 328 2.02 26.30 0.16
N GLY A 329 1.65 27.52 0.55
CA GLY A 329 2.54 28.69 0.46
C GLY A 329 3.44 28.94 1.68
N TYR A 330 3.54 27.98 2.59
CA TYR A 330 4.20 28.15 3.90
C TYR A 330 4.81 26.85 4.43
N GLU A 331 5.93 27.01 5.13
CA GLU A 331 6.35 26.07 6.17
C GLU A 331 5.64 26.41 7.48
N GLY A 332 5.69 25.52 8.48
CA GLY A 332 4.95 25.78 9.72
C GLY A 332 5.15 24.77 10.83
N ALA A 333 4.48 25.06 11.95
CA ALA A 333 4.36 24.19 13.10
C ALA A 333 3.04 24.43 13.83
N ALA A 334 2.54 23.39 14.50
CA ALA A 334 1.56 23.53 15.57
C ALA A 334 2.25 24.00 16.85
N ILE A 335 1.69 24.99 17.54
CA ILE A 335 2.20 25.44 18.83
C ILE A 335 1.66 24.50 19.91
N ALA A 336 2.42 23.45 20.21
CA ALA A 336 2.09 22.41 21.16
C ALA A 336 3.38 21.77 21.69
N GLU A 337 3.32 21.26 22.92
CA GLU A 337 4.37 20.38 23.43
C GLU A 337 4.43 19.09 22.62
N ALA A 338 5.63 18.57 22.41
CA ALA A 338 5.78 17.24 21.83
C ALA A 338 5.12 16.20 22.76
N PRO A 339 4.42 15.18 22.22
CA PRO A 339 3.86 14.13 23.03
C PRO A 339 4.95 13.45 23.87
N ALA A 340 4.67 13.20 25.15
CA ALA A 340 5.59 12.47 26.01
C ALA A 340 5.88 11.07 25.42
N PRO A 341 7.08 10.50 25.65
CA PRO A 341 7.37 9.14 25.22
C PRO A 341 6.30 8.15 25.70
N GLY A 342 5.71 7.39 24.76
CA GLY A 342 4.64 6.42 25.03
C GLY A 342 3.22 7.00 25.03
N ALA A 343 3.05 8.32 24.89
CA ALA A 343 1.73 8.93 24.68
C ALA A 343 1.21 8.69 23.26
N LEU A 344 -0.10 8.88 23.07
CA LEU A 344 -0.70 8.87 21.74
C LEU A 344 -0.07 9.98 20.87
N PRO A 345 0.24 9.69 19.61
CA PRO A 345 0.62 10.71 18.66
C PRO A 345 -0.56 11.66 18.39
N VAL A 346 -0.27 12.95 18.31
CA VAL A 346 -1.28 13.99 18.06
C VAL A 346 -1.16 14.47 16.62
N LEU A 347 -2.27 14.42 15.89
CA LEU A 347 -2.45 15.04 14.57
C LEU A 347 -3.14 16.39 14.77
N HIS A 348 -2.41 17.46 14.48
CA HIS A 348 -2.95 18.81 14.52
C HIS A 348 -3.48 19.20 13.15
N TRP A 349 -4.79 19.37 13.06
CA TRP A 349 -5.49 19.80 11.85
C TRP A 349 -5.98 21.23 12.01
N PHE A 350 -5.63 22.09 11.06
CA PHE A 350 -6.05 23.49 11.01
C PHE A 350 -6.88 23.77 9.77
N THR A 351 -7.96 24.54 9.92
CA THR A 351 -8.82 24.96 8.81
C THR A 351 -9.64 26.20 9.17
N GLU A 352 -9.91 27.07 8.19
CA GLU A 352 -10.76 28.26 8.35
C GLU A 352 -12.22 27.89 8.60
N ASP A 353 -12.69 26.81 7.99
CA ASP A 353 -14.06 26.33 8.10
C ASP A 353 -14.09 24.83 8.42
N PRO A 354 -14.14 24.46 9.71
CA PRO A 354 -14.22 23.07 10.14
C PRO A 354 -15.44 22.31 9.60
N ALA A 355 -16.54 23.00 9.28
CA ALA A 355 -17.74 22.36 8.74
C ALA A 355 -17.53 21.99 7.26
N ALA A 356 -17.00 22.92 6.46
CA ALA A 356 -16.65 22.65 5.06
C ALA A 356 -15.56 21.56 4.95
N ALA A 357 -14.55 21.62 5.82
CA ALA A 357 -13.44 20.67 5.81
C ALA A 357 -13.85 19.23 6.20
N GLN A 358 -14.95 19.08 6.96
CA GLN A 358 -15.58 17.80 7.32
C GLN A 358 -16.75 17.39 6.42
N SER A 359 -16.99 18.12 5.33
CA SER A 359 -18.00 17.79 4.31
C SER A 359 -17.46 16.82 3.26
N GLN A 360 -18.32 16.31 2.38
CA GLN A 360 -17.90 15.50 1.23
C GLN A 360 -17.16 16.30 0.16
N ALA A 361 -17.53 17.58 -0.04
CA ALA A 361 -16.81 18.48 -0.94
C ALA A 361 -15.38 18.73 -0.46
N GLY A 362 -15.23 18.77 0.88
CA GLY A 362 -13.99 19.04 1.56
C GLY A 362 -13.56 20.49 1.49
N ALA A 363 -12.50 20.82 2.22
CA ALA A 363 -11.86 22.13 2.19
C ALA A 363 -10.35 21.97 2.37
N ALA A 364 -9.60 23.02 2.01
CA ALA A 364 -8.18 23.09 2.29
C ALA A 364 -7.94 23.42 3.77
N GLY A 365 -6.81 22.95 4.28
CA GLY A 365 -6.35 23.17 5.62
C GLY A 365 -4.85 22.96 5.73
N SER A 366 -4.35 22.83 6.95
CA SER A 366 -2.96 22.46 7.20
C SER A 366 -2.92 21.34 8.23
N VAL A 367 -1.91 20.47 8.15
CA VAL A 367 -1.73 19.34 9.06
C VAL A 367 -0.32 19.37 9.62
N ALA A 368 -0.19 19.22 10.93
CA ALA A 368 1.09 18.90 11.57
C ALA A 368 1.02 17.52 12.22
N PHE A 369 1.97 16.64 11.86
CA PHE A 369 2.00 15.26 12.35
C PHE A 369 3.42 14.67 12.25
N ASN A 370 3.85 13.90 13.26
CA ASN A 370 5.15 13.21 13.31
C ASN A 370 6.36 14.09 12.93
N GLY A 371 6.42 15.32 13.44
CA GLY A 371 7.52 16.26 13.17
C GLY A 371 7.52 16.80 11.73
N SER A 372 6.39 16.76 11.03
CA SER A 372 6.23 17.33 9.70
C SER A 372 5.03 18.24 9.65
N PHE A 373 5.13 19.31 8.85
CA PHE A 373 4.04 20.25 8.58
C PHE A 373 3.69 20.24 7.10
N TYR A 374 2.39 20.27 6.83
CA TYR A 374 1.81 20.20 5.49
C TYR A 374 0.78 21.32 5.36
N ASP A 375 1.06 22.32 4.53
CA ASP A 375 0.11 23.39 4.21
C ASP A 375 -0.74 23.02 2.98
N GLY A 376 -1.92 23.63 2.85
CA GLY A 376 -2.80 23.44 1.70
C GLY A 376 -3.46 22.07 1.58
N VAL A 377 -3.36 21.20 2.58
CA VAL A 377 -3.90 19.84 2.59
C VAL A 377 -5.41 19.84 2.37
N LYS A 378 -5.89 19.12 1.35
CA LYS A 378 -7.34 18.94 1.14
C LYS A 378 -7.86 17.81 2.03
N SER A 379 -8.78 18.14 2.92
CA SER A 379 -9.50 17.18 3.77
C SER A 379 -10.95 17.01 3.29
N HIS A 380 -11.48 15.78 3.32
CA HIS A 380 -12.89 15.50 3.03
C HIS A 380 -13.39 14.24 3.77
N ARG A 381 -14.69 14.19 4.00
CA ARG A 381 -15.39 13.03 4.57
C ARG A 381 -15.32 11.82 3.62
N ARG A 382 -15.12 10.61 4.16
CA ARG A 382 -15.03 9.36 3.39
C ARG A 382 -15.98 8.25 3.88
N GLY A 383 -16.14 7.25 3.02
CA GLY A 383 -16.95 6.04 3.26
C GLY A 383 -18.31 6.12 2.56
N VAL A 384 -19.23 5.24 2.95
CA VAL A 384 -20.62 5.20 2.41
C VAL A 384 -21.59 5.37 3.57
N THR A 385 -21.76 4.35 4.41
CA THR A 385 -22.59 4.44 5.63
C THR A 385 -22.07 5.50 6.60
N SER A 386 -20.74 5.63 6.71
CA SER A 386 -20.10 6.62 7.58
C SER A 386 -20.26 8.07 7.12
N LEU A 387 -20.80 8.31 5.93
CA LEU A 387 -21.06 9.66 5.44
C LEU A 387 -22.11 10.40 6.28
N ALA A 388 -23.00 9.67 6.97
CA ALA A 388 -24.03 10.23 7.83
C ALA A 388 -23.62 10.34 9.30
N TRP A 389 -22.42 9.87 9.68
CA TRP A 389 -22.01 9.87 11.09
C TRP A 389 -21.69 11.28 11.61
N ALA A 390 -22.01 11.52 12.88
CA ALA A 390 -21.71 12.78 13.56
C ALA A 390 -20.19 13.00 13.65
N LYS A 391 -19.43 11.94 13.95
CA LYS A 391 -17.97 11.93 13.86
C LYS A 391 -17.52 11.19 12.60
N PRO A 392 -17.11 11.91 11.54
CA PRO A 392 -16.86 11.33 10.22
C PRO A 392 -15.51 10.60 10.13
N LYS A 393 -15.45 9.58 9.27
CA LYS A 393 -14.17 9.11 8.73
C LYS A 393 -13.63 10.20 7.77
N MET A 394 -12.32 10.45 7.81
CA MET A 394 -11.67 11.53 7.04
C MET A 394 -10.56 11.01 6.12
N THR A 395 -10.42 11.63 4.95
CA THR A 395 -9.26 11.49 4.08
C THR A 395 -8.58 12.85 3.94
N PHE A 396 -7.27 12.87 4.03
CA PHE A 396 -6.43 14.03 3.76
C PHE A 396 -5.54 13.71 2.56
N ARG A 397 -5.50 14.62 1.60
CA ARG A 397 -4.63 14.55 0.42
C ARG A 397 -3.63 15.68 0.52
N ALA A 398 -2.36 15.31 0.57
CA ALA A 398 -1.30 16.29 0.43
C ALA A 398 -1.33 16.83 -1.00
N ASN A 399 -0.95 18.10 -1.12
CA ASN A 399 -0.86 18.78 -2.39
C ASN A 399 0.37 18.31 -3.18
N HIS A 400 0.19 18.11 -4.49
CA HIS A 400 1.24 18.10 -5.53
C HIS A 400 2.52 17.30 -5.18
N GLY A 401 2.35 16.03 -4.85
CA GLY A 401 3.48 15.10 -4.67
C GLY A 401 4.14 15.13 -3.29
N ARG A 402 3.73 16.02 -2.36
CA ARG A 402 4.07 15.85 -0.94
C ARG A 402 3.47 14.54 -0.44
N GLN A 403 4.26 13.81 0.35
CA GLN A 403 3.83 12.55 0.94
C GLN A 403 3.95 12.64 2.46
N PHE A 404 2.94 12.11 3.15
CA PHE A 404 2.84 12.09 4.59
C PHE A 404 3.80 11.07 5.21
N ARG A 405 4.43 11.44 6.32
CA ARG A 405 5.14 10.51 7.19
C ARG A 405 4.20 9.97 8.26
N LEU A 406 3.43 8.94 7.91
CA LEU A 406 2.40 8.38 8.79
C LEU A 406 2.96 7.44 9.86
N PHE A 407 3.91 6.60 9.46
CA PHE A 407 4.55 5.61 10.31
C PHE A 407 6.08 5.81 10.26
N PRO A 408 6.81 5.67 11.38
CA PRO A 408 8.24 5.99 11.45
C PRO A 408 9.13 5.22 10.47
N ASP A 409 8.84 3.93 10.26
CA ASP A 409 9.65 2.96 9.51
C ASP A 409 8.97 2.47 8.22
N ALA A 410 8.00 3.24 7.70
CA ALA A 410 7.28 2.91 6.48
C ALA A 410 7.59 3.92 5.36
N PRO A 411 7.21 3.62 4.10
CA PRO A 411 7.23 4.60 3.02
C PRO A 411 6.43 5.86 3.36
N ARG A 412 6.56 6.90 2.55
CA ARG A 412 5.70 8.08 2.66
C ARG A 412 4.45 7.87 1.81
N TYR A 413 3.32 8.40 2.26
CA TYR A 413 2.00 8.13 1.68
C TYR A 413 1.38 9.35 1.01
N LYS A 414 0.66 9.15 -0.08
CA LYS A 414 -0.04 10.24 -0.79
C LYS A 414 -1.31 10.69 -0.04
N GLU A 415 -1.92 9.78 0.70
CA GLU A 415 -3.13 10.02 1.48
C GLU A 415 -2.93 9.65 2.94
N LEU A 416 -3.62 10.36 3.82
CA LEU A 416 -3.78 10.03 5.24
C LEU A 416 -5.25 9.73 5.50
N LYS A 417 -5.56 8.58 6.12
CA LYS A 417 -6.93 8.16 6.40
C LYS A 417 -7.19 7.99 7.88
N LEU A 418 -8.24 8.64 8.36
CA LEU A 418 -8.71 8.54 9.73
C LEU A 418 -10.06 7.83 9.77
N ASN A 419 -10.10 6.68 10.41
CA ASN A 419 -11.34 6.02 10.80
C ASN A 419 -11.83 6.64 12.12
N SER A 420 -13.10 7.01 12.17
CA SER A 420 -13.65 7.82 13.28
C SER A 420 -13.82 7.06 14.58
N LEU A 421 -13.84 5.72 14.52
CA LEU A 421 -14.19 4.86 15.64
C LEU A 421 -15.55 5.24 16.26
N TYR A 422 -16.41 5.94 15.50
CA TYR A 422 -17.68 6.49 16.00
C TYR A 422 -18.71 5.42 16.28
N TYR A 423 -18.79 4.46 15.36
CA TYR A 423 -19.69 3.33 15.43
C TYR A 423 -18.86 2.09 15.17
N GLU A 424 -18.42 1.47 16.26
CA GLU A 424 -17.79 0.16 16.22
C GLU A 424 -18.88 -0.87 16.46
N LEU A 425 -19.17 -1.70 15.46
CA LEU A 425 -20.29 -2.64 15.51
C LEU A 425 -20.11 -3.60 16.70
N GLY A 426 -21.04 -3.55 17.66
CA GLY A 426 -21.03 -4.29 18.91
C GLY A 426 -20.44 -3.53 20.09
N GLU A 427 -19.43 -4.09 20.77
CA GLU A 427 -18.74 -3.39 21.87
C GLU A 427 -17.86 -2.24 21.33
N ASN A 428 -18.11 -1.03 21.82
CA ASN A 428 -17.30 0.17 21.54
C ASN A 428 -15.96 0.11 22.29
N SER A 429 -15.10 -0.82 21.89
CA SER A 429 -13.71 -0.94 22.37
C SER A 429 -12.80 0.14 21.80
N PHE A 430 -13.10 0.63 20.59
CA PHE A 430 -12.27 1.46 19.72
C PHE A 430 -10.98 0.77 19.24
N LEU A 431 -10.85 -0.55 19.40
CA LEU A 431 -9.59 -1.28 19.17
C LEU A 431 -9.61 -2.20 17.94
N LYS A 432 -10.79 -2.54 17.39
CA LYS A 432 -10.91 -3.69 16.48
C LYS A 432 -10.05 -3.57 15.24
N GLU A 433 -10.09 -2.42 14.57
CA GLU A 433 -9.29 -2.15 13.37
C GLU A 433 -7.79 -2.26 13.68
N VAL A 434 -7.32 -1.61 14.75
CA VAL A 434 -5.89 -1.53 15.09
C VAL A 434 -5.34 -2.89 15.50
N VAL A 435 -6.08 -3.63 16.33
CA VAL A 435 -5.66 -4.97 16.77
C VAL A 435 -5.70 -5.96 15.60
N ALA A 436 -6.77 -5.97 14.80
CA ALA A 436 -6.90 -6.87 13.66
C ALA A 436 -5.81 -6.61 12.61
N SER A 437 -5.62 -5.35 12.22
CA SER A 437 -4.55 -4.90 11.32
C SER A 437 -3.19 -5.43 11.77
N LYS A 438 -2.90 -5.28 13.07
CA LYS A 438 -1.61 -5.70 13.57
C LYS A 438 -1.43 -7.20 13.64
N VAL A 439 -2.40 -7.96 14.16
CA VAL A 439 -2.33 -9.43 14.17
C VAL A 439 -2.14 -9.96 12.76
N MET A 440 -2.83 -9.39 11.78
CA MET A 440 -2.65 -9.73 10.37
C MET A 440 -1.22 -9.45 9.87
N ALA A 441 -0.68 -8.26 10.17
CA ALA A 441 0.68 -7.89 9.77
C ALA A 441 1.76 -8.76 10.46
N GLU A 442 1.61 -9.05 11.76
CA GLU A 442 2.54 -9.89 12.53
C GLU A 442 2.55 -11.35 12.09
N GLU A 443 1.39 -11.86 11.63
CA GLU A 443 1.30 -13.19 11.03
C GLU A 443 1.70 -13.21 9.55
N GLY A 444 2.27 -12.12 9.03
CA GLY A 444 2.86 -12.06 7.69
C GLY A 444 1.87 -11.87 6.55
N LEU A 445 0.67 -11.32 6.81
CA LEU A 445 -0.21 -10.85 5.74
C LEU A 445 0.24 -9.48 5.24
N ALA A 446 0.07 -9.29 3.93
CA ALA A 446 0.00 -7.95 3.37
C ALA A 446 -1.30 -7.30 3.85
N ALA A 447 -1.25 -6.61 4.98
CA ALA A 447 -2.38 -5.92 5.61
C ALA A 447 -2.01 -4.45 5.89
N PRO A 448 -2.98 -3.52 5.85
CA PRO A 448 -2.75 -2.13 6.22
C PRO A 448 -2.18 -2.03 7.62
N LEU A 449 -1.24 -1.12 7.87
CA LEU A 449 -0.92 -0.67 9.23
C LEU A 449 -2.05 0.20 9.78
N ALA A 450 -2.32 0.08 11.07
CA ALA A 450 -3.23 0.96 11.78
C ALA A 450 -2.68 1.32 13.16
N ARG A 451 -2.95 2.54 13.62
CA ARG A 451 -2.66 2.98 15.00
C ARG A 451 -3.62 4.05 15.48
N HIS A 452 -3.80 4.16 16.79
CA HIS A 452 -4.53 5.26 17.38
C HIS A 452 -3.79 6.58 17.25
N VAL A 453 -4.54 7.65 16.97
CA VAL A 453 -4.05 9.02 16.96
C VAL A 453 -5.07 9.90 17.67
N GLU A 454 -4.58 10.85 18.47
CA GLU A 454 -5.41 11.97 18.92
C GLU A 454 -5.48 12.98 17.78
N VAL A 455 -6.67 13.54 17.52
CA VAL A 455 -6.86 14.61 16.55
C VAL A 455 -7.26 15.88 17.27
N SER A 456 -6.56 16.97 17.00
CA SER A 456 -6.98 18.31 17.38
C SER A 456 -7.40 19.12 16.15
N ILE A 457 -8.52 19.84 16.20
CA ILE A 457 -8.94 20.79 15.17
C ILE A 457 -8.80 22.21 15.72
N ASN A 458 -7.98 23.05 15.08
CA ASN A 458 -7.71 24.43 15.49
C ASN A 458 -7.33 24.55 16.98
N GLY A 459 -6.47 23.65 17.45
CA GLY A 459 -5.99 23.61 18.84
C GLY A 459 -6.95 22.95 19.84
N GLY A 460 -8.20 22.68 19.46
CA GLY A 460 -9.18 21.98 20.31
C GLY A 460 -9.17 20.46 20.08
N PHE A 461 -9.31 19.67 21.15
CA PHE A 461 -9.46 18.23 21.04
C PHE A 461 -10.71 17.85 20.21
N ALA A 462 -10.52 17.06 19.15
CA ALA A 462 -11.60 16.61 18.27
C ALA A 462 -11.95 15.12 18.47
N GLY A 463 -11.01 14.31 18.98
CA GLY A 463 -11.27 12.93 19.37
C GLY A 463 -10.14 11.95 19.07
N LEU A 464 -10.32 10.72 19.54
CA LEU A 464 -9.50 9.56 19.20
C LEU A 464 -9.87 9.00 17.82
N TYR A 465 -8.91 8.80 16.92
CA TYR A 465 -9.14 8.20 15.60
C TYR A 465 -8.20 7.01 15.37
N GLY A 466 -8.60 6.11 14.47
CA GLY A 466 -7.70 5.11 13.89
C GLY A 466 -7.05 5.67 12.64
N LEU A 467 -5.75 5.94 12.66
CA LEU A 467 -4.96 6.21 11.46
C LEU A 467 -4.73 4.88 10.74
N VAL A 468 -5.17 4.77 9.49
CA VAL A 468 -5.08 3.53 8.69
C VAL A 468 -4.31 3.80 7.41
N GLU A 469 -3.33 2.94 7.11
CA GLU A 469 -2.58 2.93 5.86
C GLU A 469 -3.52 2.66 4.67
N GLU A 470 -3.29 3.30 3.52
CA GLU A 470 -4.03 2.96 2.31
C GLU A 470 -3.48 1.67 1.68
N VAL A 471 -4.36 0.86 1.08
CA VAL A 471 -3.95 -0.29 0.27
C VAL A 471 -3.63 0.18 -1.14
N ASP A 472 -2.35 0.46 -1.38
CA ASP A 472 -1.80 0.93 -2.65
C ASP A 472 -0.39 0.36 -2.91
N ASN A 473 0.36 0.99 -3.81
CA ASN A 473 1.71 0.56 -4.17
C ASN A 473 2.71 0.73 -3.01
N GLU A 474 2.48 1.71 -2.14
CA GLU A 474 3.29 1.99 -0.97
C GLU A 474 3.14 0.88 0.07
N LEU A 475 1.93 0.32 0.26
CA LEU A 475 1.73 -0.89 1.06
C LEU A 475 2.49 -2.08 0.48
N LEU A 476 2.39 -2.33 -0.83
CA LEU A 476 3.09 -3.45 -1.48
C LEU A 476 4.61 -3.35 -1.29
N GLU A 477 5.17 -2.16 -1.50
CA GLU A 477 6.60 -1.88 -1.27
C GLU A 477 7.01 -2.14 0.17
N ARG A 478 6.21 -1.69 1.15
CA ARG A 478 6.49 -1.90 2.58
C ARG A 478 6.61 -3.39 2.94
N VAL A 479 5.77 -4.25 2.36
CA VAL A 479 5.79 -5.69 2.64
C VAL A 479 6.68 -6.49 1.70
N GLY A 480 7.52 -5.81 0.90
CA GLY A 480 8.46 -6.45 -0.02
C GLY A 480 7.82 -7.11 -1.24
N LEU A 481 6.63 -6.65 -1.65
CA LEU A 481 5.94 -7.11 -2.85
C LEU A 481 6.16 -6.13 -4.03
N PRO A 482 6.27 -6.63 -5.27
CA PRO A 482 6.44 -5.79 -6.46
C PRO A 482 5.21 -4.91 -6.74
N LYS A 483 5.45 -3.67 -7.20
CA LYS A 483 4.39 -2.68 -7.51
C LYS A 483 3.74 -2.85 -8.89
N GLY A 484 4.28 -3.73 -9.74
CA GLY A 484 3.96 -3.80 -11.17
C GLY A 484 2.65 -4.49 -11.53
N GLY A 485 2.02 -5.23 -10.60
CA GLY A 485 0.81 -6.00 -10.86
C GLY A 485 -0.49 -5.27 -10.49
N PRO A 486 -1.63 -5.60 -11.14
CA PRO A 486 -2.89 -4.91 -10.89
C PRO A 486 -3.46 -5.21 -9.49
N LEU A 487 -3.94 -4.16 -8.83
CA LEU A 487 -4.53 -4.16 -7.50
C LEU A 487 -5.99 -3.66 -7.57
N PHE A 488 -6.93 -4.57 -7.36
CA PHE A 488 -8.37 -4.29 -7.44
C PHE A 488 -8.99 -4.26 -6.05
N LYS A 489 -9.76 -3.20 -5.75
CA LYS A 489 -10.60 -3.08 -4.57
C LYS A 489 -11.97 -3.68 -4.83
N SER A 490 -12.45 -4.56 -3.95
CA SER A 490 -13.85 -4.95 -3.93
C SER A 490 -14.72 -3.83 -3.34
N VAL A 491 -15.72 -3.36 -4.09
CA VAL A 491 -16.56 -2.20 -3.72
C VAL A 491 -18.04 -2.57 -3.48
N SER A 492 -18.55 -3.56 -4.20
CA SER A 492 -19.94 -4.03 -4.11
C SER A 492 -20.10 -5.22 -3.17
N GLY A 493 -21.10 -5.15 -2.29
CA GLY A 493 -21.46 -6.26 -1.40
C GLY A 493 -22.05 -7.49 -2.11
N GLU A 494 -22.39 -7.42 -3.39
CA GLU A 494 -23.07 -8.52 -4.13
C GLU A 494 -22.35 -8.92 -5.43
N LEU A 495 -21.55 -8.01 -5.98
CA LEU A 495 -21.03 -8.12 -7.35
C LEU A 495 -19.50 -8.14 -7.42
N SER A 496 -18.79 -7.81 -6.34
CA SER A 496 -17.33 -7.89 -6.27
C SER A 496 -16.79 -8.97 -5.33
N ASN A 497 -17.56 -10.05 -5.19
CA ASN A 497 -17.25 -11.26 -4.42
C ASN A 497 -16.54 -12.36 -5.24
N LEU A 498 -15.84 -11.96 -6.33
CA LEU A 498 -15.13 -12.84 -7.28
C LEU A 498 -16.02 -13.81 -8.08
N ARG A 499 -17.30 -13.46 -8.26
CA ARG A 499 -18.23 -14.22 -9.12
C ARG A 499 -17.82 -14.24 -10.60
N TRP A 500 -18.10 -15.36 -11.25
CA TRP A 500 -17.66 -15.65 -12.63
C TRP A 500 -18.54 -15.01 -13.72
N ASP A 501 -19.79 -14.70 -13.38
CA ASP A 501 -20.84 -14.25 -14.29
C ASP A 501 -20.89 -12.73 -14.47
N LEU A 502 -19.97 -11.98 -13.84
CA LEU A 502 -19.86 -10.54 -14.05
C LEU A 502 -19.23 -10.22 -15.43
N PRO A 503 -19.93 -9.51 -16.32
CA PRO A 503 -19.39 -9.13 -17.63
C PRO A 503 -18.16 -8.24 -17.50
N LEU A 504 -17.22 -8.36 -18.45
CA LEU A 504 -15.96 -7.59 -18.44
C LEU A 504 -16.23 -6.07 -18.42
N SER A 505 -17.24 -5.63 -19.17
CA SER A 505 -17.66 -4.22 -19.25
C SER A 505 -18.24 -3.67 -17.95
N GLU A 506 -18.69 -4.53 -17.04
CA GLU A 506 -19.30 -4.12 -15.76
C GLU A 506 -18.32 -4.18 -14.58
N MET A 507 -17.18 -4.87 -14.73
CA MET A 507 -16.16 -4.95 -13.67
C MET A 507 -15.76 -3.59 -13.11
N PRO A 508 -15.53 -2.53 -13.92
CA PRO A 508 -15.16 -1.21 -13.41
C PRO A 508 -16.22 -0.54 -12.51
N ASN A 509 -17.49 -0.98 -12.56
CA ASN A 509 -18.56 -0.43 -11.73
C ASN A 509 -18.54 -1.00 -10.30
N TYR A 510 -17.98 -2.19 -10.11
CA TYR A 510 -18.04 -2.93 -8.85
C TYR A 510 -16.66 -3.20 -8.23
N TYR A 511 -15.61 -3.05 -9.02
CA TYR A 511 -14.23 -3.07 -8.55
C TYR A 511 -13.56 -1.73 -8.80
N GLY A 512 -12.92 -1.19 -7.77
CA GLY A 512 -12.02 -0.05 -7.91
C GLY A 512 -10.63 -0.53 -8.32
N LYS A 513 -9.86 0.30 -9.03
CA LYS A 513 -8.44 0.01 -9.32
C LYS A 513 -7.54 0.95 -8.52
N ALA A 514 -6.78 0.40 -7.59
CA ALA A 514 -5.92 1.17 -6.69
C ALA A 514 -4.64 1.66 -7.39
N ASN A 515 -4.15 0.88 -8.36
CA ASN A 515 -3.01 1.22 -9.20
C ASN A 515 -3.33 1.01 -10.69
N ARG A 516 -2.37 1.32 -11.59
CA ARG A 516 -2.45 1.01 -13.02
C ARG A 516 -3.76 1.45 -13.71
N LYS A 517 -4.27 2.65 -13.41
CA LYS A 517 -5.62 3.08 -13.84
C LYS A 517 -5.83 3.11 -15.36
N GLN A 518 -4.78 3.39 -16.15
CA GLN A 518 -4.85 3.41 -17.62
C GLN A 518 -4.59 2.05 -18.30
N HIS A 519 -4.68 0.92 -17.58
CA HIS A 519 -4.42 -0.43 -18.12
C HIS A 519 -5.70 -1.28 -18.24
N PRO A 520 -6.46 -1.20 -19.36
CA PRO A 520 -7.71 -1.93 -19.53
C PRO A 520 -7.55 -3.46 -19.65
N GLU A 521 -6.39 -3.95 -20.07
CA GLU A 521 -6.08 -5.37 -20.20
C GLU A 521 -6.15 -6.12 -18.85
N ASP A 522 -5.89 -5.42 -17.74
CA ASP A 522 -5.88 -6.01 -16.40
C ASP A 522 -7.28 -6.55 -16.00
N TRP A 523 -8.37 -5.99 -16.55
CA TRP A 523 -9.74 -6.50 -16.30
C TRP A 523 -9.91 -7.93 -16.83
N GLY A 524 -9.27 -8.25 -17.96
CA GLY A 524 -9.27 -9.60 -18.51
C GLY A 524 -8.58 -10.60 -17.58
N ALA A 525 -7.51 -10.18 -16.90
CA ALA A 525 -6.84 -11.01 -15.90
C ALA A 525 -7.74 -11.31 -14.71
N LEU A 526 -8.48 -10.31 -14.19
CA LEU A 526 -9.46 -10.52 -13.12
C LEU A 526 -10.59 -11.46 -13.55
N GLN A 527 -11.12 -11.31 -14.78
CA GLN A 527 -12.14 -12.22 -15.31
C GLN A 527 -11.63 -13.66 -15.48
N ASN A 528 -10.38 -13.84 -15.89
CA ASN A 528 -9.77 -15.16 -15.99
C ASN A 528 -9.66 -15.83 -14.61
N LEU A 529 -9.33 -15.06 -13.56
CA LEU A 529 -9.37 -15.55 -12.19
C LEU A 529 -10.77 -16.02 -11.81
N THR A 530 -11.79 -15.16 -11.95
CA THR A 530 -13.16 -15.50 -11.49
C THR A 530 -13.74 -16.69 -12.24
N ARG A 531 -13.48 -16.81 -13.55
CA ARG A 531 -13.90 -17.99 -14.34
C ARG A 531 -13.14 -19.26 -13.96
N GLY A 532 -11.84 -19.19 -13.73
CA GLY A 532 -11.06 -20.34 -13.27
C GLY A 532 -11.49 -20.84 -11.89
N LEU A 533 -11.80 -19.93 -10.97
CA LEU A 533 -12.39 -20.24 -9.65
C LEU A 533 -13.75 -20.94 -9.76
N ALA A 534 -14.48 -20.76 -10.87
CA ALA A 534 -15.76 -21.40 -11.13
C ALA A 534 -15.67 -22.69 -11.97
N GLY A 535 -14.46 -23.20 -12.25
CA GLY A 535 -14.24 -24.38 -13.09
C GLY A 535 -14.48 -24.13 -14.58
N GLY A 536 -14.46 -22.87 -15.00
CA GLY A 536 -14.72 -22.43 -16.38
C GLY A 536 -13.54 -22.42 -17.33
N GLY A 537 -12.36 -22.83 -16.87
CA GLY A 537 -11.11 -22.79 -17.63
C GLY A 537 -10.78 -24.12 -18.32
N ALA A 538 -9.73 -24.10 -19.14
CA ALA A 538 -9.17 -25.32 -19.74
C ALA A 538 -8.51 -26.26 -18.71
N VAL A 539 -8.11 -25.70 -17.56
CA VAL A 539 -7.56 -26.44 -16.42
C VAL A 539 -8.69 -26.65 -15.41
N PRO A 540 -8.91 -27.89 -14.90
CA PRO A 540 -9.92 -28.14 -13.87
C PRO A 540 -9.70 -27.27 -12.63
N ARG A 541 -10.79 -26.85 -11.98
CA ARG A 541 -10.78 -25.92 -10.82
C ARG A 541 -9.79 -26.38 -9.74
N SER A 542 -9.77 -27.68 -9.45
CA SER A 542 -8.90 -28.31 -8.45
C SER A 542 -7.41 -28.13 -8.69
N ARG A 543 -7.00 -27.90 -9.95
CA ARG A 543 -5.61 -27.66 -10.34
C ARG A 543 -5.34 -26.18 -10.57
N PHE A 544 -6.32 -25.47 -11.14
CA PHE A 544 -6.26 -24.03 -11.35
C PHE A 544 -5.97 -23.28 -10.05
N VAL A 545 -6.60 -23.67 -8.94
CA VAL A 545 -6.39 -23.05 -7.61
C VAL A 545 -4.92 -23.09 -7.17
N PHE A 546 -4.18 -24.17 -7.47
CA PHE A 546 -2.75 -24.28 -7.14
C PHE A 546 -1.85 -23.43 -8.05
N ASP A 547 -2.23 -23.28 -9.32
CA ASP A 547 -1.46 -22.49 -10.27
C ASP A 547 -1.71 -20.99 -10.12
N ALA A 548 -2.97 -20.61 -9.90
CA ALA A 548 -3.40 -19.23 -9.95
C ALA A 548 -3.32 -18.50 -8.61
N LEU A 549 -3.32 -19.22 -7.47
CA LEU A 549 -3.30 -18.57 -6.15
C LEU A 549 -1.93 -18.70 -5.49
N ASP A 550 -1.55 -17.66 -4.76
CA ASP A 550 -0.53 -17.76 -3.72
C ASP A 550 -1.16 -18.46 -2.52
N LEU A 551 -1.13 -19.79 -2.54
CA LEU A 551 -1.80 -20.61 -1.53
C LEU A 551 -1.33 -20.31 -0.10
N PRO A 552 -0.02 -20.16 0.20
CA PRO A 552 0.40 -19.72 1.52
C PRO A 552 -0.28 -18.43 1.97
N ALA A 553 -0.27 -17.39 1.15
CA ALA A 553 -0.90 -16.10 1.50
C ALA A 553 -2.42 -16.23 1.69
N VAL A 554 -3.12 -16.92 0.79
CA VAL A 554 -4.58 -17.12 0.84
C VAL A 554 -4.98 -17.95 2.06
N ILE A 555 -4.31 -19.07 2.31
CA ILE A 555 -4.57 -19.95 3.45
C ILE A 555 -4.33 -19.22 4.78
N ASN A 556 -3.23 -18.47 4.87
CA ASN A 556 -2.94 -17.66 6.05
C ASN A 556 -4.04 -16.61 6.28
N GLN A 557 -4.47 -15.93 5.21
CA GLN A 557 -5.47 -14.89 5.30
C GLN A 557 -6.82 -15.43 5.77
N MET A 558 -7.27 -16.54 5.18
CA MET A 558 -8.50 -17.21 5.61
C MET A 558 -8.43 -17.60 7.09
N ALA A 559 -7.30 -18.19 7.53
CA ALA A 559 -7.12 -18.65 8.90
C ALA A 559 -7.12 -17.49 9.90
N ILE A 560 -6.42 -16.39 9.61
CA ILE A 560 -6.37 -15.22 10.49
C ILE A 560 -7.73 -14.52 10.55
N GLN A 561 -8.43 -14.38 9.41
CA GLN A 561 -9.77 -13.78 9.39
C GLN A 561 -10.79 -14.62 10.17
N ALA A 562 -10.69 -15.96 10.08
CA ALA A 562 -11.53 -16.87 10.86
C ALA A 562 -11.20 -16.83 12.36
N LEU A 563 -9.91 -16.76 12.73
CA LEU A 563 -9.45 -16.56 14.11
C LEU A 563 -10.02 -15.27 14.68
N LEU A 564 -9.82 -14.16 13.96
CA LEU A 564 -10.29 -12.83 14.35
C LEU A 564 -11.81 -12.69 14.22
N ASN A 565 -12.53 -13.68 13.71
CA ASN A 565 -13.98 -13.63 13.55
C ASN A 565 -14.47 -12.36 12.82
N ASN A 566 -13.81 -11.98 11.74
CA ASN A 566 -14.20 -10.81 10.93
C ASN A 566 -15.38 -11.17 10.02
N MET A 567 -16.51 -10.50 10.18
CA MET A 567 -17.76 -10.96 9.58
C MET A 567 -18.14 -10.28 8.27
N ASP A 568 -17.59 -9.10 7.99
CA ASP A 568 -17.90 -8.37 6.74
C ASP A 568 -16.84 -8.66 5.67
N ARG A 569 -16.25 -9.87 5.70
CA ARG A 569 -15.08 -10.26 4.88
C ARG A 569 -15.44 -11.03 3.60
N CYS A 570 -16.69 -11.47 3.45
CA CYS A 570 -17.03 -12.46 2.42
C CYS A 570 -17.17 -11.81 1.05
N THR A 571 -17.92 -10.71 0.96
CA THR A 571 -18.35 -10.19 -0.33
C THR A 571 -17.64 -8.89 -0.76
N LYS A 572 -17.10 -8.16 0.22
CA LYS A 572 -16.34 -6.92 0.07
C LYS A 572 -15.26 -6.80 1.15
N ASN A 573 -14.70 -5.60 1.33
CA ASN A 573 -13.67 -5.30 2.34
C ASN A 573 -12.36 -6.09 2.14
N PHE A 574 -12.01 -6.28 0.88
CA PHE A 574 -10.71 -6.80 0.48
C PHE A 574 -10.28 -6.18 -0.85
N PHE A 575 -9.00 -6.32 -1.13
CA PHE A 575 -8.40 -6.14 -2.43
C PHE A 575 -7.95 -7.49 -2.97
N VAL A 576 -7.90 -7.64 -4.28
CA VAL A 576 -7.21 -8.75 -4.95
C VAL A 576 -6.08 -8.21 -5.79
N TRP A 577 -4.93 -8.85 -5.68
CA TRP A 577 -3.69 -8.41 -6.32
C TRP A 577 -3.05 -9.57 -7.07
N LEU A 578 -2.64 -9.32 -8.31
CA LEU A 578 -1.87 -10.25 -9.12
C LEU A 578 -0.39 -9.91 -9.01
N ASN A 579 0.41 -10.86 -8.53
CA ASN A 579 1.85 -10.73 -8.50
C ASN A 579 2.43 -10.83 -9.93
N PRO A 580 3.10 -9.78 -10.46
CA PRO A 580 3.66 -9.80 -11.81
C PRO A 580 4.85 -10.75 -11.98
N GLU A 581 5.54 -11.11 -10.89
CA GLU A 581 6.72 -11.98 -10.92
C GLU A 581 6.36 -13.46 -10.83
N THR A 582 5.35 -13.79 -10.00
CA THR A 582 4.94 -15.19 -9.78
C THR A 582 3.68 -15.58 -10.56
N LEU A 583 2.99 -14.60 -11.16
CA LEU A 583 1.69 -14.75 -11.82
C LEU A 583 0.63 -15.44 -10.95
N THR A 584 0.64 -15.12 -9.66
CA THR A 584 -0.33 -15.63 -8.68
C THR A 584 -1.14 -14.52 -8.04
N TRP A 585 -2.38 -14.85 -7.67
CA TRP A 585 -3.31 -13.96 -6.99
C TRP A 585 -3.28 -14.19 -5.49
N ARG A 586 -3.43 -13.09 -4.75
CA ARG A 586 -3.73 -13.11 -3.32
C ARG A 586 -4.79 -12.07 -3.01
N MET A 587 -5.40 -12.22 -1.84
CA MET A 587 -6.36 -11.28 -1.31
C MET A 587 -5.73 -10.51 -0.12
N ILE A 588 -5.99 -9.21 -0.07
CA ILE A 588 -5.45 -8.26 0.90
C ILE A 588 -6.63 -7.69 1.69
N PRO A 589 -6.67 -7.78 3.03
CA PRO A 589 -7.82 -7.35 3.80
C PRO A 589 -7.95 -5.82 3.88
N TRP A 590 -9.17 -5.33 4.07
CA TRP A 590 -9.52 -3.93 4.27
C TRP A 590 -10.71 -3.80 5.25
N ASP A 591 -10.97 -2.61 5.80
CA ASP A 591 -12.13 -2.31 6.66
C ASP A 591 -12.32 -3.33 7.80
N LEU A 592 -11.34 -3.39 8.72
CA LEU A 592 -11.23 -4.43 9.74
C LEU A 592 -12.03 -4.15 11.02
N GLU A 593 -12.76 -3.04 11.10
CA GLU A 593 -13.66 -2.68 12.19
C GLU A 593 -14.75 -3.72 12.50
N ALA A 594 -15.04 -4.62 11.56
CA ALA A 594 -15.96 -5.76 11.71
C ALA A 594 -15.33 -7.02 12.36
N SER A 595 -14.09 -6.94 12.84
CA SER A 595 -13.37 -8.03 13.50
C SER A 595 -13.83 -8.27 14.94
N MET A 596 -13.45 -9.40 15.51
CA MET A 596 -13.74 -9.86 16.88
C MET A 596 -15.23 -9.97 17.21
N GLY A 597 -16.06 -10.23 16.19
CA GLY A 597 -17.52 -10.33 16.33
C GLY A 597 -18.21 -8.97 16.52
N GLN A 598 -19.41 -8.87 15.97
CA GLN A 598 -20.33 -7.75 16.11
C GLN A 598 -21.55 -8.30 16.83
N ASP A 599 -21.77 -7.94 18.09
CA ASP A 599 -23.04 -8.24 18.72
C ASP A 599 -23.57 -6.97 19.37
N ASN A 600 -24.80 -6.61 19.03
CA ASN A 600 -25.41 -5.33 19.41
C ASN A 600 -25.71 -5.24 20.91
N ASN A 601 -25.60 -6.36 21.65
CA ASN A 601 -25.66 -6.34 23.11
C ASN A 601 -24.27 -6.12 23.73
N LEU A 602 -24.14 -5.02 24.48
CA LEU A 602 -22.98 -4.73 25.32
C LEU A 602 -22.82 -5.86 26.35
N GLY A 603 -21.65 -6.52 26.42
CA GLY A 603 -21.40 -7.53 27.46
C GLY A 603 -20.85 -8.88 26.97
N GLY A 604 -20.68 -9.08 25.66
CA GLY A 604 -20.15 -10.33 25.09
C GLY A 604 -21.10 -11.51 25.26
N LEU A 605 -22.39 -11.23 25.46
CA LEU A 605 -23.47 -12.20 25.41
C LEU A 605 -24.15 -12.10 24.04
N PRO A 606 -24.54 -13.24 23.43
CA PRO A 606 -25.33 -13.24 22.20
C PRO A 606 -26.57 -12.36 22.34
N GLY A 607 -26.81 -11.46 21.40
CA GLY A 607 -28.04 -10.68 21.35
C GLY A 607 -29.25 -11.56 20.97
N ASP A 608 -30.42 -11.25 21.52
CA ASP A 608 -31.67 -11.98 21.24
C ASP A 608 -32.09 -11.94 19.76
N LEU A 609 -31.58 -10.94 19.02
CA LEU A 609 -31.92 -10.67 17.61
C LEU A 609 -30.91 -11.27 16.62
N TYR A 610 -29.68 -11.55 17.03
CA TYR A 610 -28.60 -11.88 16.10
C TYR A 610 -27.49 -12.70 16.77
N CYS A 611 -27.43 -13.99 16.49
CA CYS A 611 -26.59 -14.95 17.22
C CYS A 611 -25.14 -15.05 16.69
N ILE A 612 -24.53 -13.94 16.27
CA ILE A 612 -23.19 -13.89 15.65
C ILE A 612 -22.12 -14.65 16.44
N LEU A 613 -22.14 -14.51 17.77
CA LEU A 613 -21.15 -15.12 18.65
C LEU A 613 -21.45 -16.58 18.98
N ALA A 614 -22.62 -17.10 18.61
CA ALA A 614 -23.09 -18.43 19.01
C ALA A 614 -23.45 -19.35 17.83
N CYS A 615 -23.84 -18.78 16.69
CA CYS A 615 -24.33 -19.53 15.55
C CYS A 615 -23.21 -19.96 14.63
N GLU A 616 -23.31 -21.21 14.18
CA GLU A 616 -22.39 -21.81 13.23
C GLU A 616 -22.22 -20.94 11.99
N GLN A 617 -23.31 -20.37 11.46
CA GLN A 617 -23.27 -19.54 10.25
C GLN A 617 -22.11 -18.53 10.24
N TRP A 618 -21.94 -17.76 11.31
CA TRP A 618 -21.00 -16.63 11.39
C TRP A 618 -19.65 -17.00 12.01
N SER A 619 -19.66 -18.01 12.88
CA SER A 619 -18.51 -18.36 13.71
C SER A 619 -17.75 -19.58 13.19
N SER A 620 -18.31 -20.30 12.21
CA SER A 620 -17.74 -21.50 11.61
C SER A 620 -16.42 -21.22 10.89
N PRO A 621 -15.47 -22.16 10.93
CA PRO A 621 -14.35 -22.21 10.00
C PRO A 621 -14.77 -22.14 8.53
N LEU A 622 -16.00 -22.51 8.18
CA LEU A 622 -16.52 -22.53 6.80
C LEU A 622 -17.16 -21.21 6.36
N TYR A 623 -17.28 -20.21 7.27
CA TYR A 623 -17.92 -18.94 6.94
C TYR A 623 -17.28 -18.26 5.72
N CYS A 624 -18.16 -17.76 4.83
CA CYS A 624 -17.92 -17.24 3.47
C CYS A 624 -17.92 -18.27 2.33
N ASP A 625 -18.18 -19.56 2.58
CA ASP A 625 -18.49 -20.51 1.50
C ASP A 625 -19.97 -20.43 1.09
N SER A 626 -20.34 -21.16 0.03
CA SER A 626 -21.70 -21.15 -0.51
C SER A 626 -22.76 -21.74 0.44
N GLU A 627 -22.39 -22.53 1.46
CA GLU A 627 -23.30 -23.07 2.47
C GLU A 627 -23.35 -22.26 3.77
N HIS A 628 -22.34 -21.41 3.99
CA HIS A 628 -22.17 -20.48 5.11
C HIS A 628 -22.00 -19.03 4.59
N PRO A 629 -22.95 -18.50 3.79
CA PRO A 629 -22.85 -17.16 3.23
C PRO A 629 -22.97 -16.03 4.29
N GLN A 630 -22.50 -14.85 3.93
CA GLN A 630 -22.80 -13.63 4.64
C GLN A 630 -24.26 -13.21 4.39
N ASP A 631 -25.00 -12.84 5.44
CA ASP A 631 -26.30 -12.20 5.22
C ASP A 631 -26.08 -10.81 4.60
N LEU A 632 -26.83 -10.52 3.54
CA LEU A 632 -26.80 -9.22 2.89
C LEU A 632 -28.14 -8.52 3.07
N GLU A 633 -28.14 -7.22 3.35
CA GLU A 633 -29.34 -6.40 3.20
C GLU A 633 -29.42 -5.89 1.76
N VAL A 634 -30.49 -6.25 1.07
CA VAL A 634 -30.76 -5.88 -0.32
C VAL A 634 -31.93 -4.90 -0.35
N GLN A 635 -31.72 -3.77 -1.03
CA GLN A 635 -32.78 -2.80 -1.31
C GLN A 635 -33.68 -3.36 -2.42
N THR A 636 -34.95 -3.62 -2.11
CA THR A 636 -35.95 -3.99 -3.11
C THR A 636 -36.93 -2.83 -3.32
N PRO A 637 -37.69 -2.81 -4.43
CA PRO A 637 -38.76 -1.82 -4.64
C PRO A 637 -39.83 -1.78 -3.53
N TRP A 638 -39.85 -2.77 -2.64
CA TRP A 638 -40.83 -2.93 -1.56
C TRP A 638 -40.23 -2.66 -0.16
N GLY A 639 -38.98 -2.20 -0.10
CA GLY A 639 -38.23 -1.94 1.13
C GLY A 639 -36.92 -2.73 1.22
N THR A 640 -36.16 -2.51 2.29
CA THR A 640 -34.95 -3.27 2.62
C THR A 640 -35.33 -4.70 3.03
N THR A 641 -34.79 -5.70 2.34
CA THR A 641 -34.94 -7.11 2.72
C THR A 641 -33.57 -7.70 3.01
N THR A 642 -33.43 -8.49 4.07
CA THR A 642 -32.24 -9.33 4.25
C THR A 642 -32.35 -10.49 3.27
N VAL A 643 -31.41 -10.62 2.33
CA VAL A 643 -31.18 -11.85 1.59
C VAL A 643 -30.46 -12.80 2.54
N VAL A 644 -31.27 -13.57 3.26
CA VAL A 644 -30.82 -14.65 4.12
C VAL A 644 -30.61 -15.88 3.23
N GLY A 645 -29.41 -16.47 3.27
CA GLY A 645 -29.15 -17.72 2.57
C GLY A 645 -30.11 -18.83 3.02
N MET A 646 -30.39 -19.84 2.18
CA MET A 646 -31.32 -20.94 2.52
C MET A 646 -30.91 -21.75 3.78
N ASN A 647 -29.66 -21.60 4.26
CA ASN A 647 -29.10 -22.24 5.45
C ASN A 647 -28.89 -21.29 6.65
N SER A 648 -29.35 -20.03 6.53
CA SER A 648 -29.25 -19.07 7.64
C SER A 648 -29.98 -19.59 8.88
N TYR A 649 -29.26 -19.64 10.01
CA TYR A 649 -29.85 -20.05 11.27
C TYR A 649 -30.87 -19.01 11.72
N LEU A 650 -32.15 -19.33 11.56
CA LEU A 650 -33.25 -18.60 12.19
C LEU A 650 -33.34 -19.08 13.65
N GLY A 651 -32.82 -18.30 14.59
CA GLY A 651 -32.82 -18.66 16.00
C GLY A 651 -34.22 -18.95 16.59
N PRO A 652 -34.30 -19.37 17.86
CA PRO A 652 -35.55 -19.77 18.52
C PRO A 652 -36.66 -18.70 18.47
N ALA A 653 -36.31 -17.42 18.29
CA ALA A 653 -37.22 -16.28 18.27
C ALA A 653 -38.05 -16.10 16.97
N ARG A 654 -37.96 -17.01 15.99
CA ARG A 654 -38.97 -17.12 14.91
C ARG A 654 -39.66 -18.48 14.85
N GLY A 655 -39.51 -19.29 15.89
CA GLY A 655 -40.31 -20.49 16.10
C GLY A 655 -41.70 -20.15 16.64
N GLY A 656 -42.58 -19.61 15.80
CA GLY A 656 -43.93 -19.29 16.27
C GLY A 656 -44.92 -18.61 15.33
N ALA A 657 -44.72 -18.57 14.01
CA ALA A 657 -45.80 -18.13 13.10
C ALA A 657 -45.53 -18.42 11.61
N GLN A 658 -45.44 -19.69 11.20
CA GLN A 658 -45.77 -20.04 9.81
C GLN A 658 -46.51 -21.39 9.76
N ALA A 659 -47.82 -21.34 9.99
CA ALA A 659 -48.76 -22.36 9.55
C ALA A 659 -50.20 -21.83 9.55
N ALA A 660 -50.49 -20.76 8.79
CA ALA A 660 -51.84 -20.49 8.28
C ALA A 660 -51.74 -19.45 7.16
N GLY A 661 -52.11 -19.85 5.94
CA GLY A 661 -52.16 -18.95 4.80
C GLY A 661 -53.12 -17.78 5.06
N GLN A 662 -52.64 -16.57 4.85
CA GLN A 662 -53.51 -15.42 4.59
C GLN A 662 -53.47 -15.07 3.11
N PRO A 663 -54.61 -14.82 2.46
CA PRO A 663 -54.65 -14.44 1.06
C PRO A 663 -54.11 -13.02 0.88
N ALA A 664 -53.51 -12.78 -0.29
CA ALA A 664 -52.92 -11.52 -0.70
C ALA A 664 -53.85 -10.31 -0.49
N ALA A 665 -53.32 -9.25 0.13
CA ALA A 665 -53.93 -7.92 0.05
C ALA A 665 -53.81 -7.40 -1.40
N PRO A 666 -54.85 -6.76 -1.97
CA PRO A 666 -54.77 -6.23 -3.33
C PRO A 666 -53.79 -5.06 -3.40
N ALA A 667 -53.04 -5.00 -4.51
CA ALA A 667 -52.04 -3.99 -4.79
C ALA A 667 -52.60 -2.55 -4.70
N PRO A 668 -51.85 -1.57 -4.15
CA PRO A 668 -52.16 -0.16 -4.34
C PRO A 668 -52.00 0.20 -5.82
N ALA A 669 -52.98 0.93 -6.37
CA ALA A 669 -52.95 1.43 -7.73
C ALA A 669 -51.75 2.39 -7.94
N PRO A 670 -51.15 2.42 -9.14
CA PRO A 670 -49.93 3.19 -9.40
C PRO A 670 -50.17 4.70 -9.29
N ALA A 671 -49.25 5.41 -8.64
CA ALA A 671 -49.12 6.86 -8.79
C ALA A 671 -48.68 7.17 -10.23
N PRO A 672 -49.24 8.21 -10.89
CA PRO A 672 -48.92 8.50 -12.29
C PRO A 672 -47.54 9.14 -12.42
N ALA A 673 -46.89 8.86 -13.54
CA ALA A 673 -45.60 9.39 -13.95
C ALA A 673 -45.63 10.93 -14.17
N PRO A 674 -44.52 11.65 -13.92
CA PRO A 674 -44.36 13.01 -14.43
C PRO A 674 -44.05 12.92 -15.94
N ALA A 675 -44.86 13.59 -16.76
CA ALA A 675 -44.66 13.73 -18.20
C ALA A 675 -44.47 15.22 -18.57
N PRO A 676 -43.86 15.52 -19.73
CA PRO A 676 -42.85 16.55 -19.88
C PRO A 676 -43.39 17.96 -20.10
N ALA A 677 -42.50 18.95 -19.92
CA ALA A 677 -42.76 20.34 -20.24
C ALA A 677 -43.14 20.51 -21.73
N ALA A 678 -44.27 21.16 -22.00
CA ALA A 678 -44.55 21.75 -23.29
C ALA A 678 -45.43 23.00 -23.12
N ALA A 679 -45.12 24.00 -23.95
CA ALA A 679 -45.61 25.36 -23.89
C ALA A 679 -47.13 25.52 -24.08
N ALA A 680 -47.65 26.54 -23.38
CA ALA A 680 -48.75 27.45 -23.72
C ALA A 680 -50.18 26.95 -24.03
N ALA A 681 -51.12 27.72 -23.46
CA ALA A 681 -52.52 27.98 -23.83
C ALA A 681 -53.66 27.15 -23.18
N ALA A 682 -54.60 27.90 -22.62
CA ALA A 682 -55.88 27.52 -21.98
C ALA A 682 -57.02 27.40 -23.02
N PRO A 683 -58.34 27.34 -22.69
CA PRO A 683 -59.03 27.08 -21.41
C PRO A 683 -60.25 26.12 -21.49
N ALA A 684 -60.87 25.88 -20.32
CA ALA A 684 -62.32 25.92 -20.02
C ALA A 684 -63.13 24.61 -19.70
N ALA A 685 -63.75 24.68 -18.50
CA ALA A 685 -65.15 24.36 -18.15
C ALA A 685 -65.56 23.01 -17.47
N ALA A 686 -66.11 23.18 -16.25
CA ALA A 686 -67.34 22.60 -15.65
C ALA A 686 -67.42 21.14 -15.10
N ALA A 687 -67.33 21.02 -13.76
CA ALA A 687 -68.32 20.57 -12.74
C ALA A 687 -69.44 19.50 -13.04
N PRO A 688 -70.18 18.95 -12.03
CA PRO A 688 -69.88 17.71 -11.28
C PRO A 688 -71.11 16.75 -11.10
N ALA A 689 -71.00 15.65 -10.33
CA ALA A 689 -71.92 15.21 -9.24
C ALA A 689 -72.12 13.68 -9.00
N ALA A 690 -72.11 13.33 -7.70
CA ALA A 690 -73.06 12.50 -6.91
C ALA A 690 -73.25 10.95 -7.03
N THR A 691 -73.10 10.27 -5.86
CA THR A 691 -73.93 9.20 -5.22
C THR A 691 -74.13 7.85 -5.95
N GLY A 692 -74.26 6.63 -5.38
CA GLY A 692 -74.33 6.05 -4.02
C GLY A 692 -74.88 4.59 -4.10
N ARG A 693 -74.82 3.82 -2.98
CA ARG A 693 -75.62 2.60 -2.57
C ARG A 693 -75.29 1.14 -3.02
N ARG A 694 -74.95 0.33 -1.99
CA ARG A 694 -75.47 -0.99 -1.48
C ARG A 694 -76.06 -2.11 -2.40
N ARG A 695 -75.62 -3.38 -2.17
CA ARG A 695 -76.37 -4.63 -1.72
C ARG A 695 -75.55 -5.93 -2.05
N ARG A 696 -75.33 -6.90 -1.13
CA ARG A 696 -76.05 -8.20 -0.83
C ARG A 696 -76.11 -9.18 -2.05
N LEU A 697 -75.87 -10.51 -2.04
CA LEU A 697 -76.18 -11.66 -1.14
C LEU A 697 -75.56 -13.01 -1.68
N GLN A 698 -75.47 -14.03 -0.80
CA GLN A 698 -75.66 -15.52 -0.98
C GLN A 698 -74.71 -16.37 -1.87
N ARG A 699 -74.01 -17.43 -1.39
CA ARG A 699 -74.35 -18.81 -0.90
C ARG A 699 -74.83 -19.83 -1.98
N GLN A 700 -73.98 -20.80 -2.38
CA GLN A 700 -74.11 -22.29 -2.20
C GLN A 700 -73.11 -23.12 -3.07
N PRO A 701 -72.78 -24.39 -2.68
CA PRO A 701 -71.88 -25.37 -3.36
C PRO A 701 -72.72 -26.44 -4.16
N PRO A 702 -72.29 -27.68 -4.58
CA PRO A 702 -71.01 -28.45 -4.51
C PRO A 702 -70.63 -29.26 -5.81
N ALA A 703 -69.59 -30.13 -5.77
CA ALA A 703 -69.47 -31.49 -6.40
C ALA A 703 -68.02 -31.91 -6.86
N ALA A 704 -67.71 -33.20 -6.75
CA ALA A 704 -66.45 -33.91 -7.09
C ALA A 704 -66.54 -34.69 -8.45
N PRO A 705 -65.66 -35.65 -8.85
CA PRO A 705 -64.19 -35.85 -8.83
C PRO A 705 -63.58 -36.20 -10.24
N SER A 706 -62.26 -36.43 -10.39
CA SER A 706 -61.64 -37.52 -11.22
C SER A 706 -60.09 -37.48 -11.21
N ALA A 707 -59.45 -38.48 -11.83
CA ALA A 707 -58.23 -39.17 -11.40
C ALA A 707 -57.01 -39.07 -12.35
N ALA A 708 -55.93 -39.81 -11.98
CA ALA A 708 -54.70 -40.20 -12.71
C ALA A 708 -53.46 -39.28 -12.49
N ALA A 709 -52.22 -39.73 -12.27
CA ALA A 709 -51.60 -41.06 -12.23
C ALA A 709 -50.31 -41.05 -11.37
N ALA A 710 -49.91 -42.23 -10.90
CA ALA A 710 -48.76 -42.51 -10.04
C ALA A 710 -47.41 -42.62 -10.80
N GLY A 711 -46.31 -42.43 -10.08
CA GLY A 711 -44.96 -42.71 -10.58
C GLY A 711 -43.80 -42.40 -9.62
N GLN A 712 -43.84 -42.86 -8.37
CA GLN A 712 -42.63 -42.91 -7.51
C GLN A 712 -41.93 -44.25 -7.70
N ARG A 713 -40.65 -44.23 -8.08
CA ARG A 713 -39.72 -45.37 -7.87
C ARG A 713 -38.44 -44.89 -7.19
N ARG A 714 -38.14 -45.58 -6.08
CA ARG A 714 -36.89 -45.57 -5.33
C ARG A 714 -35.73 -46.01 -6.23
N LEU A 715 -34.58 -45.36 -6.08
CA LEU A 715 -33.28 -45.97 -6.33
C LEU A 715 -32.40 -45.79 -5.09
N ARG A 716 -32.38 -46.84 -4.26
CA ARG A 716 -31.20 -47.21 -3.49
C ARG A 716 -30.18 -47.71 -4.52
N GLN A 717 -29.03 -47.05 -4.64
CA GLN A 717 -27.85 -47.70 -5.18
C GLN A 717 -26.91 -47.99 -4.01
N GLN A 718 -26.81 -49.28 -3.71
CA GLN A 718 -25.73 -49.84 -2.90
C GLN A 718 -24.44 -49.66 -3.70
N ALA A 719 -23.45 -48.99 -3.11
CA ALA A 719 -22.09 -48.99 -3.62
C ALA A 719 -21.53 -50.44 -3.59
N PRO A 720 -20.76 -50.87 -4.61
CA PRO A 720 -20.12 -52.18 -4.58
C PRO A 720 -19.03 -52.23 -3.48
N PRO A 721 -18.91 -53.35 -2.73
CA PRO A 721 -17.85 -53.51 -1.74
C PRO A 721 -16.54 -53.82 -2.48
N GLY A 722 -15.56 -52.91 -2.42
CA GLY A 722 -14.21 -53.20 -2.93
C GLY A 722 -13.38 -52.05 -3.53
N ALA A 723 -13.79 -50.78 -3.44
CA ALA A 723 -12.95 -49.66 -3.88
C ALA A 723 -11.93 -49.28 -2.78
N PRO A 724 -10.64 -49.03 -3.12
CA PRO A 724 -9.59 -48.79 -2.13
C PRO A 724 -9.86 -47.50 -1.34
N THR A 725 -9.87 -47.61 -0.01
CA THR A 725 -10.14 -46.50 0.92
C THR A 725 -8.91 -46.14 1.74
N SER A 726 -7.83 -45.82 1.02
CA SER A 726 -6.60 -45.21 1.54
C SER A 726 -6.13 -44.20 0.50
N ALA A 727 -5.35 -43.19 0.93
CA ALA A 727 -4.65 -42.30 0.01
C ALA A 727 -3.89 -43.14 -1.01
N ALA A 728 -4.38 -43.22 -2.24
CA ALA A 728 -3.61 -43.78 -3.34
C ALA A 728 -2.69 -42.65 -3.80
N HIS A 729 -1.39 -42.86 -3.70
CA HIS A 729 -0.42 -42.04 -4.40
C HIS A 729 -0.62 -42.22 -5.91
N GLY A 730 -0.63 -41.14 -6.68
CA GLY A 730 -0.08 -41.22 -8.02
C GLY A 730 1.43 -41.45 -7.87
N ALA A 731 1.99 -42.44 -8.56
CA ALA A 731 3.44 -42.67 -8.59
C ALA A 731 4.24 -41.46 -9.17
N ASP A 732 3.55 -40.42 -9.60
CA ASP A 732 3.99 -39.21 -10.27
C ASP A 732 4.06 -37.95 -9.38
N GLY A 733 3.70 -38.03 -8.09
CA GLY A 733 3.81 -36.90 -7.15
C GLY A 733 2.63 -35.92 -7.16
N ARG A 734 1.51 -36.28 -7.79
CA ARG A 734 0.27 -35.46 -7.80
C ARG A 734 -0.44 -35.47 -6.45
N LEU A 735 -0.98 -34.31 -6.05
CA LEU A 735 -1.82 -34.18 -4.86
C LEU A 735 -3.17 -34.87 -5.10
N LEU A 736 -3.48 -35.91 -4.34
CA LEU A 736 -4.79 -36.56 -4.33
C LEU A 736 -5.50 -36.25 -3.01
N ALA A 737 -6.82 -36.16 -3.07
CA ALA A 737 -7.69 -35.85 -1.94
C ALA A 737 -7.36 -36.76 -0.74
N ALA A 738 -7.07 -36.17 0.42
CA ALA A 738 -6.71 -36.89 1.64
C ALA A 738 -7.75 -37.96 2.02
N GLY A 739 -7.25 -39.13 2.41
CA GLY A 739 -8.02 -40.29 2.89
C GLY A 739 -8.65 -40.09 4.28
N LYS A 740 -9.46 -41.09 4.68
CA LYS A 740 -10.45 -41.08 5.77
C LYS A 740 -10.04 -40.40 7.10
N GLY A 741 -10.70 -39.27 7.41
CA GLY A 741 -10.96 -38.68 8.76
C GLY A 741 -11.04 -37.13 8.75
N PRO A 742 -11.81 -36.42 9.62
CA PRO A 742 -12.83 -36.79 10.60
C PRO A 742 -14.19 -36.14 10.25
N LEU A 743 -15.12 -36.83 9.60
CA LEU A 743 -16.48 -36.29 9.46
C LEU A 743 -17.51 -37.37 9.76
N SER A 744 -18.20 -37.23 10.89
CA SER A 744 -19.46 -37.93 11.18
C SER A 744 -20.68 -37.12 10.74
N TRP A 745 -20.47 -35.94 10.15
CA TRP A 745 -21.49 -35.03 9.61
C TRP A 745 -21.56 -35.20 8.08
N PRO A 746 -22.73 -35.03 7.42
CA PRO A 746 -22.77 -35.00 5.96
C PRO A 746 -21.81 -33.94 5.45
N ALA A 747 -20.82 -34.29 4.64
CA ALA A 747 -19.90 -33.31 4.08
C ALA A 747 -20.71 -32.19 3.36
N PRO A 748 -20.29 -30.91 3.47
CA PRO A 748 -20.89 -29.84 2.68
C PRO A 748 -21.04 -30.25 1.21
N ARG A 749 -22.17 -29.91 0.59
CA ARG A 749 -22.48 -30.41 -0.76
C ARG A 749 -21.40 -29.97 -1.72
N GLY A 750 -20.89 -30.95 -2.46
CA GLY A 750 -19.92 -30.90 -3.55
C GLY A 750 -18.44 -30.80 -3.13
N TRP A 751 -18.12 -31.06 -1.86
CA TRP A 751 -16.78 -31.54 -1.49
C TRP A 751 -16.42 -32.86 -2.20
N ASP A 752 -17.42 -33.58 -2.70
CA ASP A 752 -17.27 -34.76 -3.55
C ASP A 752 -16.88 -34.42 -5.01
N ASP A 753 -17.02 -33.16 -5.42
CA ASP A 753 -16.66 -32.67 -6.76
C ASP A 753 -15.84 -31.36 -6.65
N PRO A 754 -14.51 -31.45 -6.49
CA PRO A 754 -13.65 -30.26 -6.41
C PRO A 754 -13.54 -29.51 -7.74
N ASP A 755 -13.99 -30.09 -8.85
CA ASP A 755 -13.91 -29.53 -10.21
C ASP A 755 -15.20 -28.89 -10.71
N ARG A 756 -16.24 -28.85 -9.85
CA ARG A 756 -17.54 -28.21 -10.08
C ARG A 756 -17.50 -27.10 -11.14
N ALA A 757 -18.18 -27.32 -12.27
CA ALA A 757 -18.40 -26.31 -13.29
C ALA A 757 -19.62 -25.46 -12.93
N LEU A 758 -19.40 -24.39 -12.17
CA LEU A 758 -20.46 -23.42 -11.83
C LEU A 758 -20.85 -22.55 -13.04
N ILE A 759 -20.15 -22.65 -14.15
CA ILE A 759 -20.52 -21.94 -15.38
C ILE A 759 -21.81 -22.53 -15.95
N GLY A 760 -22.87 -21.72 -15.94
CA GLY A 760 -24.18 -22.09 -16.48
C GLY A 760 -25.09 -22.85 -15.50
N THR A 761 -24.62 -23.15 -14.29
CA THR A 761 -25.47 -23.64 -13.20
C THR A 761 -25.29 -22.74 -11.97
N PRO A 762 -26.36 -22.09 -11.47
CA PRO A 762 -26.28 -21.38 -10.20
C PRO A 762 -25.72 -22.31 -9.12
N SER A 763 -24.96 -21.76 -8.17
CA SER A 763 -24.57 -22.53 -7.00
C SER A 763 -25.82 -23.17 -6.40
N PRO A 764 -25.83 -24.49 -6.13
CA PRO A 764 -26.99 -25.14 -5.52
C PRO A 764 -27.25 -24.62 -4.09
N ASN A 765 -26.32 -23.83 -3.53
CA ASN A 765 -26.29 -23.32 -2.17
C ASN A 765 -25.98 -21.81 -2.12
N GLY A 766 -26.58 -21.11 -1.15
CA GLY A 766 -26.32 -19.69 -0.90
C GLY A 766 -26.98 -18.76 -1.91
N ALA A 767 -27.41 -17.58 -1.47
CA ALA A 767 -27.97 -16.60 -2.40
C ALA A 767 -26.86 -16.03 -3.29
N ALA A 768 -27.16 -15.74 -4.56
CA ALA A 768 -26.19 -15.12 -5.45
C ALA A 768 -25.62 -13.83 -4.83
N GLY A 769 -24.30 -13.69 -4.83
CA GLY A 769 -23.60 -12.53 -4.29
C GLY A 769 -23.27 -12.59 -2.79
N SER A 770 -23.71 -13.61 -2.04
CA SER A 770 -23.60 -13.66 -0.56
C SER A 770 -22.36 -14.37 -0.01
N TYR A 771 -21.56 -15.02 -0.85
CA TYR A 771 -20.37 -15.78 -0.45
C TYR A 771 -19.16 -15.43 -1.33
N ASN A 772 -17.97 -15.89 -0.96
CA ASN A 772 -16.74 -15.59 -1.70
C ASN A 772 -16.33 -16.78 -2.58
N HIS A 773 -16.27 -16.59 -3.89
CA HIS A 773 -15.96 -17.69 -4.83
C HIS A 773 -14.53 -18.23 -4.70
N LEU A 774 -13.59 -17.44 -4.18
CA LEU A 774 -12.22 -17.91 -3.89
C LEU A 774 -12.20 -18.80 -2.65
N ILE A 775 -12.86 -18.38 -1.56
CA ILE A 775 -12.97 -19.17 -0.33
C ILE A 775 -13.68 -20.50 -0.60
N ASP A 776 -14.78 -20.46 -1.34
CA ASP A 776 -15.53 -21.64 -1.76
C ASP A 776 -14.65 -22.61 -2.57
N ALA A 777 -13.83 -22.10 -3.51
CA ALA A 777 -12.90 -22.93 -4.29
C ALA A 777 -11.81 -23.58 -3.44
N VAL A 778 -11.29 -22.85 -2.45
CA VAL A 778 -10.27 -23.37 -1.53
C VAL A 778 -10.85 -24.45 -0.61
N LEU A 779 -12.10 -24.33 -0.18
CA LEU A 779 -12.74 -25.30 0.74
C LEU A 779 -13.26 -26.56 0.03
N ASP A 780 -13.61 -26.46 -1.25
CA ASP A 780 -14.05 -27.60 -2.07
C ASP A 780 -12.92 -28.61 -2.33
N ILE A 781 -11.68 -28.12 -2.41
CA ILE A 781 -10.52 -28.97 -2.67
C ILE A 781 -9.98 -29.49 -1.34
N ASN A 782 -10.00 -30.82 -1.18
CA ASN A 782 -9.61 -31.47 0.08
C ASN A 782 -8.20 -31.08 0.57
N ALA A 783 -7.23 -30.98 -0.34
CA ALA A 783 -5.86 -30.60 0.01
C ALA A 783 -5.77 -29.18 0.60
N THR A 784 -6.33 -28.19 -0.09
CA THR A 784 -6.29 -26.78 0.38
C THR A 784 -7.19 -26.55 1.58
N ARG A 785 -8.30 -27.28 1.70
CA ARG A 785 -9.11 -27.32 2.92
C ARG A 785 -8.31 -27.82 4.12
N ALA A 786 -7.57 -28.92 3.97
CA ALA A 786 -6.72 -29.45 5.04
C ALA A 786 -5.62 -28.45 5.41
N MET A 787 -5.05 -27.74 4.42
CA MET A 787 -4.10 -26.65 4.65
C MET A 787 -4.70 -25.55 5.53
N TYR A 788 -5.90 -25.11 5.19
CA TYR A 788 -6.63 -24.08 5.94
C TYR A 788 -6.96 -24.52 7.37
N MET A 789 -7.55 -25.70 7.56
CA MET A 789 -7.92 -26.17 8.89
C MET A 789 -6.70 -26.37 9.80
N ARG A 790 -5.58 -26.85 9.25
CA ARG A 790 -4.32 -26.95 9.99
C ARG A 790 -3.77 -25.57 10.37
N ARG A 791 -3.74 -24.60 9.44
CA ARG A 791 -3.27 -23.23 9.76
C ARG A 791 -4.15 -22.55 10.81
N LEU A 792 -5.47 -22.67 10.68
CA LEU A 792 -6.43 -22.15 11.66
C LEU A 792 -6.21 -22.80 13.04
N ARG A 793 -5.96 -24.12 13.08
CA ARG A 793 -5.61 -24.80 14.32
C ARG A 793 -4.33 -24.26 14.95
N THR A 794 -3.25 -24.11 14.19
CA THR A 794 -1.97 -23.55 14.69
C THR A 794 -2.15 -22.16 15.30
N LEU A 795 -2.90 -21.30 14.61
CA LEU A 795 -3.19 -19.95 15.09
C LEU A 795 -4.11 -19.96 16.33
N ALA A 796 -5.12 -20.83 16.36
CA ALA A 796 -5.97 -20.99 17.53
C ALA A 796 -5.18 -21.47 18.75
N ASP A 797 -4.26 -22.43 18.59
CA ASP A 797 -3.37 -22.86 19.68
C ASP A 797 -2.45 -21.72 20.15
N LYS A 798 -1.92 -20.90 19.23
CA LYS A 798 -1.05 -19.76 19.54
C LYS A 798 -1.76 -18.64 20.30
N TYR A 799 -2.96 -18.27 19.87
CA TYR A 799 -3.66 -17.07 20.36
C TYR A 799 -4.75 -17.37 21.40
N LEU A 800 -5.38 -18.54 21.33
CA LEU A 800 -6.53 -18.93 22.17
C LEU A 800 -6.25 -20.15 23.06
N GLY A 801 -5.05 -20.76 22.93
CA GLY A 801 -4.65 -21.92 23.73
C GLY A 801 -4.41 -21.59 25.22
N PRO A 802 -4.15 -22.61 26.06
CA PRO A 802 -4.02 -22.46 27.52
C PRO A 802 -2.78 -21.63 27.95
N GLN A 803 -1.80 -21.46 27.07
CA GLN A 803 -0.66 -20.55 27.27
C GLN A 803 -0.56 -19.63 26.05
N PRO A 804 -1.44 -18.61 25.94
CA PRO A 804 -1.39 -17.71 24.80
C PRO A 804 -0.10 -16.89 24.85
N ASP A 805 0.47 -16.54 23.69
CA ASP A 805 1.66 -15.67 23.59
C ASP A 805 1.32 -14.23 24.02
N GLN A 806 1.28 -13.98 25.34
CA GLN A 806 0.90 -12.69 25.92
C GLN A 806 1.94 -11.57 25.68
N GLY A 807 3.19 -11.93 25.39
CA GLY A 807 4.29 -10.98 25.20
C GLY A 807 4.18 -10.16 23.92
N ARG A 808 3.66 -10.77 22.84
CA ARG A 808 3.44 -10.09 21.55
C ARG A 808 2.22 -9.19 21.54
N LEU A 809 1.14 -9.56 22.23
CA LEU A 809 -0.07 -8.75 22.36
C LEU A 809 0.17 -7.43 23.14
N ARG A 810 1.10 -7.41 24.10
CA ARG A 810 1.52 -6.18 24.80
C ARG A 810 2.31 -5.21 23.90
N GLN A 811 3.12 -5.75 23.00
CA GLN A 811 3.80 -4.96 21.96
C GLN A 811 2.84 -4.62 20.81
N ALA A 812 1.70 -5.30 20.71
CA ALA A 812 0.70 -5.09 19.67
C ALA A 812 0.10 -3.66 19.67
N SER A 813 0.09 -3.01 20.82
CA SER A 813 -0.45 -1.66 20.95
C SER A 813 0.53 -0.56 20.52
N GLY A 814 1.85 -0.80 20.54
CA GLY A 814 2.85 0.27 20.37
C GLY A 814 2.85 1.34 21.48
N HIS A 815 2.11 1.14 22.58
CA HIS A 815 1.97 2.14 23.65
C HIS A 815 2.50 1.61 24.98
N GLY A 816 3.66 2.11 25.41
CA GLY A 816 4.25 1.88 26.73
C GLY A 816 3.56 2.62 27.88
N GLY A 817 2.27 2.97 27.76
CA GLY A 817 1.51 3.64 28.80
C GLY A 817 0.01 3.74 28.46
N GLY A 818 -0.85 3.67 29.48
CA GLY A 818 -2.31 3.91 29.44
C GLY A 818 -3.15 2.96 28.56
N GLY A 819 -2.90 2.93 27.25
CA GLY A 819 -3.60 2.07 26.28
C GLY A 819 -3.24 0.58 26.40
N ALA A 820 -2.06 0.25 26.93
CA ALA A 820 -1.73 -1.12 27.32
C ALA A 820 -2.66 -1.62 28.43
N ALA A 821 -3.12 -0.76 29.33
CA ALA A 821 -4.11 -1.13 30.34
C ALA A 821 -5.50 -1.36 29.73
N ILE A 822 -5.87 -0.63 28.67
CA ILE A 822 -7.15 -0.85 27.96
C ILE A 822 -7.11 -2.13 27.12
N ILE A 823 -5.98 -2.49 26.51
CA ILE A 823 -5.82 -3.77 25.79
C ILE A 823 -5.65 -4.93 26.75
N ASP A 824 -4.90 -4.75 27.85
CA ASP A 824 -4.89 -5.69 28.96
C ASP A 824 -6.28 -5.75 29.63
N GLU A 825 -7.12 -4.71 29.67
CA GLU A 825 -8.52 -4.74 30.14
C GLU A 825 -9.51 -5.25 29.09
N THR A 826 -9.20 -5.16 27.79
CA THR A 826 -10.03 -5.74 26.72
C THR A 826 -9.74 -7.23 26.63
N TRP A 827 -8.47 -7.64 26.71
CA TRP A 827 -8.06 -9.05 26.72
C TRP A 827 -8.21 -9.70 28.09
N ALA A 828 -7.97 -8.99 29.20
CA ALA A 828 -8.33 -9.46 30.54
C ALA A 828 -9.81 -9.27 30.84
N GLY A 829 -10.56 -8.35 30.20
CA GLY A 829 -12.02 -8.32 30.23
C GLY A 829 -12.66 -9.41 29.35
N ILE A 830 -11.95 -9.87 28.32
CA ILE A 830 -12.19 -11.16 27.66
C ILE A 830 -11.94 -12.32 28.64
N LYS A 831 -10.97 -12.20 29.57
CA LYS A 831 -10.70 -13.22 30.61
C LYS A 831 -11.61 -13.16 31.86
N ASP A 832 -12.02 -11.98 32.34
CA ASP A 832 -12.62 -11.76 33.67
C ASP A 832 -14.14 -11.48 33.67
N ALA A 833 -14.82 -11.84 32.59
CA ALA A 833 -16.22 -12.21 32.68
C ALA A 833 -16.31 -13.67 32.26
N ALA A 834 -16.74 -14.55 33.15
CA ALA A 834 -16.83 -16.01 32.99
C ALA A 834 -17.58 -16.54 31.73
N ALA A 835 -17.99 -15.66 30.81
CA ALA A 835 -18.61 -15.94 29.52
C ALA A 835 -17.69 -15.73 28.30
N ARG A 836 -16.65 -14.87 28.34
CA ARG A 836 -15.94 -14.41 27.11
C ARG A 836 -14.68 -15.20 26.75
N ASP A 837 -13.97 -15.77 27.73
CA ASP A 837 -12.95 -16.82 27.52
C ASP A 837 -13.52 -18.09 26.84
N ASN A 838 -14.85 -18.19 26.69
CA ASN A 838 -15.52 -19.40 26.24
C ASN A 838 -15.98 -19.39 24.77
N ALA A 839 -16.29 -18.27 24.10
CA ALA A 839 -17.02 -18.39 22.82
C ALA A 839 -16.15 -18.83 21.63
N LYS A 840 -15.16 -18.04 21.19
CA LYS A 840 -14.33 -18.40 20.02
C LYS A 840 -13.35 -19.52 20.36
N ALA A 841 -12.79 -19.52 21.57
CA ALA A 841 -11.96 -20.59 22.07
C ALA A 841 -12.76 -21.90 22.21
N ALA A 842 -13.98 -21.92 22.79
CA ALA A 842 -14.76 -23.16 22.79
C ALA A 842 -15.23 -23.53 21.38
N GLN A 843 -15.51 -22.59 20.48
CA GLN A 843 -15.80 -22.95 19.09
C GLN A 843 -14.61 -23.68 18.46
N LEU A 844 -13.45 -23.04 18.35
CA LEU A 844 -12.31 -23.62 17.62
C LEU A 844 -11.66 -24.79 18.39
N LEU A 845 -11.46 -24.65 19.70
CA LEU A 845 -10.70 -25.62 20.51
C LEU A 845 -11.56 -26.66 21.25
N LYS A 846 -12.90 -26.55 21.22
CA LYS A 846 -13.82 -27.56 21.80
C LYS A 846 -14.85 -28.09 20.79
N THR A 847 -15.64 -27.24 20.13
CA THR A 847 -16.69 -27.66 19.18
C THR A 847 -16.09 -28.25 17.91
N TYR A 848 -15.11 -27.56 17.33
CA TYR A 848 -14.47 -27.94 16.08
C TYR A 848 -13.20 -28.78 16.26
N ALA A 849 -12.70 -28.92 17.49
CA ALA A 849 -11.56 -29.78 17.80
C ALA A 849 -11.91 -31.27 17.72
N PRO A 850 -10.92 -32.18 17.67
CA PRO A 850 -11.17 -33.62 17.74
C PRO A 850 -11.96 -34.00 19.00
N GLY A 851 -13.01 -34.80 18.84
CA GLY A 851 -13.91 -35.20 19.93
C GLY A 851 -14.96 -34.15 20.30
N GLY A 852 -14.96 -32.99 19.64
CA GLY A 852 -16.01 -31.98 19.74
C GLY A 852 -17.33 -32.40 19.10
N GLU A 853 -18.36 -31.56 19.25
CA GLU A 853 -19.69 -31.80 18.66
C GLU A 853 -19.66 -31.78 17.12
N ARG A 854 -18.72 -31.02 16.52
CA ARG A 854 -18.60 -30.82 15.07
C ARG A 854 -17.14 -30.80 14.65
N PRO A 855 -16.40 -31.92 14.74
CA PRO A 855 -14.95 -31.92 14.53
C PRO A 855 -14.61 -31.53 13.07
N LEU A 856 -14.02 -30.35 12.88
CA LEU A 856 -13.52 -29.84 11.59
C LEU A 856 -12.01 -29.58 11.62
N LEU A 857 -11.48 -29.17 12.76
CA LEU A 857 -10.06 -28.89 12.96
C LEU A 857 -9.31 -30.15 13.36
N PRO A 858 -8.04 -30.29 12.94
CA PRO A 858 -7.17 -31.32 13.47
C PRO A 858 -6.84 -31.07 14.95
N GLY A 859 -6.22 -32.07 15.59
CA GLY A 859 -5.60 -31.88 16.91
C GLY A 859 -4.40 -30.93 16.85
N PRO A 860 -3.82 -30.53 18.01
CA PRO A 860 -2.57 -29.79 18.04
C PRO A 860 -1.51 -30.47 17.16
N GLN A 861 -0.69 -29.66 16.48
CA GLN A 861 0.40 -30.23 15.67
C GLN A 861 1.46 -30.88 16.56
N ASP A 862 1.66 -32.18 16.39
CA ASP A 862 2.72 -32.93 17.10
C ASP A 862 4.05 -32.74 16.38
N GLY A 863 4.97 -31.98 16.98
CA GLY A 863 6.31 -31.73 16.44
C GLY A 863 7.17 -32.99 16.26
N ALA A 864 6.82 -34.13 16.85
CA ALA A 864 7.49 -35.41 16.61
C ALA A 864 6.97 -36.13 15.34
N ARG A 865 5.76 -35.79 14.89
CA ARG A 865 5.09 -36.35 13.70
C ARG A 865 5.17 -35.43 12.49
N ALA A 866 5.35 -34.12 12.71
CA ALA A 866 5.65 -33.13 11.70
C ALA A 866 7.09 -33.29 11.15
N ARG A 867 7.37 -34.41 10.48
CA ARG A 867 8.62 -34.61 9.72
C ARG A 867 8.54 -33.79 8.42
N VAL A 868 9.58 -33.51 7.66
CA VAL A 868 9.50 -33.01 6.26
C VAL A 868 10.82 -33.37 5.64
N ALA A 869 10.90 -34.06 4.50
CA ALA A 869 12.17 -34.47 3.90
C ALA A 869 12.43 -33.77 2.56
N VAL A 870 13.70 -33.45 2.28
CA VAL A 870 14.14 -33.07 0.93
C VAL A 870 14.45 -34.36 0.16
N ALA A 871 13.90 -34.53 -1.04
CA ALA A 871 13.93 -35.84 -1.69
C ALA A 871 14.53 -35.87 -3.10
N ARG A 872 14.47 -34.76 -3.86
CA ARG A 872 15.09 -34.70 -5.19
C ARG A 872 15.45 -33.28 -5.58
N VAL A 873 16.70 -33.06 -5.98
CA VAL A 873 17.18 -31.78 -6.53
C VAL A 873 17.43 -31.96 -8.03
N GLU A 874 16.81 -31.15 -8.90
CA GLU A 874 17.11 -31.16 -10.34
C GLU A 874 18.27 -30.18 -10.62
N ALA A 875 19.38 -30.66 -11.21
CA ALA A 875 20.55 -29.83 -11.50
C ALA A 875 20.22 -28.77 -12.58
N GLY A 876 20.48 -27.50 -12.28
CA GLY A 876 20.13 -26.38 -13.17
C GLY A 876 18.63 -26.07 -13.23
N GLY A 877 17.85 -26.57 -12.26
CA GLY A 877 16.40 -26.41 -12.19
C GLY A 877 15.87 -26.32 -10.75
N PRO A 878 14.55 -26.45 -10.54
CA PRO A 878 13.92 -26.37 -9.22
C PRO A 878 14.34 -27.53 -8.30
N ALA A 879 14.48 -27.29 -6.99
CA ALA A 879 14.58 -28.39 -6.03
C ALA A 879 13.17 -28.83 -5.59
N SER A 880 13.01 -30.13 -5.40
CA SER A 880 11.77 -30.73 -4.92
C SER A 880 11.99 -31.46 -3.58
N GLY A 881 11.14 -31.13 -2.60
CA GLY A 881 11.02 -31.92 -1.38
C GLY A 881 9.88 -32.90 -1.54
N ARG A 882 10.12 -34.20 -1.28
CA ARG A 882 9.05 -35.20 -1.19
C ARG A 882 8.84 -35.52 0.28
N TYR A 883 7.58 -35.51 0.69
CA TYR A 883 7.21 -35.75 2.07
C TYR A 883 6.24 -36.94 2.22
N LEU A 884 6.25 -37.55 3.41
CA LEU A 884 5.47 -38.71 3.85
C LEU A 884 5.00 -38.49 5.31
N PRO A 885 3.85 -37.84 5.53
CA PRO A 885 3.08 -38.08 6.75
C PRO A 885 1.63 -38.43 6.43
N ASP A 886 0.95 -38.85 7.49
CA ASP A 886 -0.46 -39.19 7.44
C ASP A 886 -1.40 -37.97 7.60
N GLU A 887 -0.88 -36.79 7.98
CA GLU A 887 -1.67 -35.55 8.21
C GLU A 887 -1.01 -34.27 7.67
N ALA A 888 -1.77 -33.18 7.56
CA ALA A 888 -1.26 -31.88 7.13
C ALA A 888 -0.36 -31.22 8.19
N VAL A 889 0.71 -30.54 7.77
CA VAL A 889 1.74 -29.91 8.62
C VAL A 889 1.89 -28.43 8.28
N ASP A 890 1.70 -27.57 9.28
CA ASP A 890 2.02 -26.14 9.20
C ASP A 890 3.53 -25.95 9.33
N ALA A 891 4.15 -25.52 8.23
CA ALA A 891 5.57 -25.23 8.10
C ALA A 891 5.84 -23.71 8.03
N SER A 892 4.90 -22.88 8.48
CA SER A 892 5.06 -21.42 8.55
C SER A 892 6.33 -21.05 9.33
N GLY A 893 7.22 -20.26 8.72
CA GLY A 893 8.46 -19.80 9.35
C GLY A 893 9.55 -20.85 9.47
N TRP A 894 9.36 -22.06 8.92
CA TRP A 894 10.41 -23.07 8.86
C TRP A 894 11.51 -22.64 7.90
N VAL A 895 12.74 -23.08 8.14
CA VAL A 895 13.91 -22.73 7.32
C VAL A 895 14.38 -23.94 6.55
N VAL A 896 14.53 -23.80 5.24
CA VAL A 896 15.18 -24.80 4.38
C VAL A 896 16.58 -24.29 4.06
N GLU A 897 17.60 -25.05 4.46
CA GLU A 897 19.02 -24.69 4.36
C GLU A 897 19.76 -25.71 3.48
N ARG A 898 20.81 -25.23 2.80
CA ARG A 898 21.76 -26.07 2.08
C ARG A 898 23.19 -25.80 2.57
N GLY A 899 23.99 -26.85 2.72
CA GLY A 899 25.42 -26.73 3.09
C GLY A 899 26.14 -25.70 2.19
N GLY A 900 26.73 -24.67 2.81
CA GLY A 900 27.26 -23.48 2.12
C GLY A 900 26.61 -22.16 2.55
N GLY A 901 25.54 -22.19 3.35
CA GLY A 901 24.96 -21.01 4.01
C GLY A 901 23.75 -20.39 3.30
N ALA A 902 23.32 -20.95 2.16
CA ALA A 902 22.08 -20.52 1.50
C ALA A 902 20.86 -21.10 2.24
N SER A 903 19.84 -20.27 2.45
CA SER A 903 18.60 -20.65 3.15
C SER A 903 17.39 -19.90 2.64
N VAL A 904 16.20 -20.48 2.80
CA VAL A 904 14.91 -19.78 2.60
C VAL A 904 14.00 -20.03 3.79
N VAL A 905 13.31 -18.97 4.23
CA VAL A 905 12.24 -19.07 5.24
C VAL A 905 10.93 -19.29 4.51
N LEU A 906 10.21 -20.35 4.87
CA LEU A 906 8.90 -20.65 4.28
C LEU A 906 7.88 -19.60 4.74
N PRO A 907 7.13 -18.96 3.82
CA PRO A 907 6.16 -17.94 4.16
C PRO A 907 5.09 -18.42 5.14
N PRO A 908 4.55 -17.55 6.01
CA PRO A 908 3.37 -17.88 6.82
C PRO A 908 2.19 -18.38 5.97
N GLY A 909 1.50 -19.41 6.46
CA GLY A 909 0.48 -20.15 5.73
C GLY A 909 1.01 -21.26 4.83
N THR A 910 2.33 -21.49 4.79
CA THR A 910 2.90 -22.67 4.12
C THR A 910 2.51 -23.92 4.89
N VAL A 911 1.45 -24.58 4.44
CA VAL A 911 0.96 -25.84 5.00
C VAL A 911 1.11 -26.93 3.95
N LEU A 912 1.73 -28.04 4.34
CA LEU A 912 1.91 -29.21 3.51
C LEU A 912 0.79 -30.20 3.82
N PRO A 913 -0.09 -30.56 2.86
CA PRO A 913 -1.07 -31.63 3.08
C PRO A 913 -0.40 -32.97 3.39
N GLY A 914 -1.14 -33.90 4.01
CA GLY A 914 -0.65 -35.26 4.25
C GLY A 914 -0.30 -35.96 2.93
N GLY A 915 0.85 -36.64 2.88
CA GLY A 915 1.39 -37.30 1.68
C GLY A 915 1.74 -36.40 0.49
N ALA A 916 1.72 -35.08 0.65
CA ALA A 916 1.96 -34.09 -0.41
C ALA A 916 3.46 -33.79 -0.63
N SER A 917 3.76 -33.14 -1.75
CA SER A 917 5.08 -32.54 -2.02
C SER A 917 4.93 -31.05 -2.31
N ALA A 918 5.97 -30.28 -1.98
CA ALA A 918 6.10 -28.88 -2.36
C ALA A 918 7.40 -28.69 -3.15
N TYR A 919 7.35 -27.77 -4.10
CA TYR A 919 8.43 -27.50 -5.04
C TYR A 919 8.97 -26.09 -4.79
N LEU A 920 10.28 -25.98 -4.66
CA LEU A 920 10.99 -24.72 -4.52
C LEU A 920 11.59 -24.33 -5.87
N SER A 921 11.21 -23.17 -6.40
CA SER A 921 11.70 -22.66 -7.69
C SER A 921 12.05 -21.18 -7.58
N PRO A 922 13.11 -20.69 -8.26
CA PRO A 922 13.37 -19.25 -8.37
C PRO A 922 12.53 -18.60 -9.47
N ASP A 923 11.95 -19.41 -10.36
CA ASP A 923 11.08 -18.99 -11.46
C ASP A 923 9.81 -19.84 -11.46
N LEU A 924 8.73 -19.27 -10.91
CA LEU A 924 7.44 -19.94 -10.80
C LEU A 924 6.70 -19.97 -12.15
N PRO A 925 6.61 -18.87 -12.91
CA PRO A 925 6.05 -18.88 -14.26
C PRO A 925 6.76 -19.88 -15.19
N GLY A 926 8.09 -19.90 -15.21
CA GLY A 926 8.87 -20.83 -16.01
C GLY A 926 8.65 -22.28 -15.59
N PHE A 927 8.55 -22.56 -14.28
CA PHE A 927 8.18 -23.89 -13.79
C PHE A 927 6.82 -24.34 -14.31
N ARG A 928 5.79 -23.48 -14.23
CA ARG A 928 4.45 -23.82 -14.70
C ARG A 928 4.40 -24.02 -16.22
N ALA A 929 5.22 -23.28 -16.97
CA ALA A 929 5.30 -23.35 -18.43
C ALA A 929 6.06 -24.57 -18.99
N ARG A 930 6.65 -25.42 -18.14
CA ARG A 930 7.40 -26.61 -18.56
C ARG A 930 6.57 -27.50 -19.49
N ALA A 931 7.22 -28.04 -20.53
CA ALA A 931 6.58 -29.03 -21.41
C ALA A 931 6.36 -30.38 -20.71
N ALA A 932 7.29 -30.77 -19.83
CA ALA A 932 7.31 -32.05 -19.12
C ALA A 932 7.10 -31.88 -17.61
N SER A 933 6.36 -32.82 -17.02
CA SER A 933 6.09 -32.87 -15.58
C SER A 933 7.37 -32.96 -14.74
N PRO A 934 7.37 -32.43 -13.50
CA PRO A 934 6.29 -31.63 -12.89
C PRO A 934 6.12 -30.26 -13.59
N LYS A 935 4.87 -29.88 -13.88
CA LYS A 935 4.51 -28.64 -14.59
C LYS A 935 3.18 -28.04 -14.11
N GLY A 936 2.80 -26.89 -14.66
CA GLY A 936 1.50 -26.27 -14.39
C GLY A 936 0.34 -27.17 -14.83
N GLY A 937 -0.81 -27.02 -14.17
CA GLY A 937 -2.01 -27.80 -14.42
C GLY A 937 -1.99 -29.19 -13.78
N GLU A 938 -1.08 -29.45 -12.82
CA GLU A 938 -0.95 -30.74 -12.12
C GLU A 938 -1.33 -30.67 -10.63
N GLY A 939 -1.74 -29.50 -10.14
CA GLY A 939 -2.13 -29.31 -8.73
C GLY A 939 -0.92 -29.38 -7.78
N LEU A 940 0.15 -28.64 -8.08
CA LEU A 940 1.40 -28.67 -7.33
C LEU A 940 1.53 -27.44 -6.42
N LEU A 941 1.98 -27.63 -5.17
CA LEU A 941 2.33 -26.50 -4.30
C LEU A 941 3.71 -25.97 -4.70
N LEU A 942 3.74 -24.79 -5.31
CA LEU A 942 4.95 -24.10 -5.75
C LEU A 942 5.27 -22.94 -4.81
N LEU A 943 6.52 -22.87 -4.35
CA LEU A 943 7.01 -21.81 -3.47
C LEU A 943 8.25 -21.14 -4.11
N LEU A 944 8.31 -19.82 -3.99
CA LEU A 944 9.46 -19.04 -4.44
C LEU A 944 10.66 -19.32 -3.54
N ALA A 945 11.81 -19.57 -4.14
CA ALA A 945 13.08 -19.74 -3.44
C ALA A 945 14.22 -19.00 -4.15
N PRO A 946 15.22 -18.49 -3.42
CA PRO A 946 16.36 -17.81 -4.02
C PRO A 946 17.17 -18.76 -4.91
N ALA A 947 17.69 -18.26 -6.03
CA ALA A 947 18.45 -19.06 -6.99
C ALA A 947 19.71 -19.66 -6.35
N GLU A 948 20.31 -18.96 -5.38
CA GLU A 948 21.50 -19.37 -4.64
C GLU A 948 21.28 -20.64 -3.81
N LEU A 949 20.05 -20.88 -3.35
CA LEU A 949 19.69 -22.13 -2.67
C LEU A 949 19.82 -23.32 -3.62
N LEU A 950 19.57 -23.10 -4.90
CA LEU A 950 19.45 -24.13 -5.94
C LEU A 950 20.69 -24.24 -6.85
N ALA A 951 21.54 -23.20 -6.87
CA ALA A 951 22.76 -23.18 -7.67
C ALA A 951 23.67 -24.37 -7.31
N GLY A 952 24.09 -25.15 -8.31
CA GLY A 952 25.06 -26.24 -8.11
C GLY A 952 26.39 -25.65 -7.66
N GLY A 953 26.93 -26.11 -6.53
CA GLY A 953 28.26 -25.70 -6.08
C GLY A 953 29.28 -26.02 -7.17
N GLY A 954 29.77 -25.00 -7.87
CA GLY A 954 30.84 -25.13 -8.84
C GLY A 954 32.12 -25.54 -8.12
N GLY A 955 32.56 -26.77 -8.35
CA GLY A 955 33.87 -27.26 -7.94
C GLY A 955 33.89 -28.08 -6.65
N GLY A 956 33.99 -29.40 -6.79
CA GLY A 956 34.68 -30.31 -5.86
C GLY A 956 34.25 -30.41 -4.39
N ALA A 957 33.29 -29.63 -3.91
CA ALA A 957 32.85 -29.66 -2.52
C ALA A 957 31.88 -30.83 -2.26
N ALA A 958 32.10 -31.54 -1.15
CA ALA A 958 31.28 -32.66 -0.69
C ALA A 958 29.77 -32.36 -0.74
N ALA A 959 28.96 -33.39 -1.04
CA ALA A 959 27.49 -33.31 -1.10
C ALA A 959 26.94 -32.47 0.06
N ALA A 960 26.46 -31.27 -0.25
CA ALA A 960 25.97 -30.33 0.75
C ALA A 960 24.63 -30.85 1.30
N ALA A 961 24.62 -31.22 2.59
CA ALA A 961 23.40 -31.66 3.25
C ALA A 961 22.32 -30.56 3.19
N TRP A 962 21.10 -30.96 2.84
CA TRP A 962 19.90 -30.18 3.02
C TRP A 962 19.38 -30.35 4.44
N VAL A 963 19.03 -29.26 5.09
CA VAL A 963 18.51 -29.25 6.45
C VAL A 963 17.20 -28.49 6.46
N VAL A 964 16.17 -29.08 7.06
CA VAL A 964 14.91 -28.38 7.35
C VAL A 964 14.83 -28.16 8.84
N ARG A 965 14.65 -26.90 9.25
CA ARG A 965 14.47 -26.50 10.65
C ARG A 965 13.07 -25.95 10.84
N ASP A 966 12.46 -26.27 11.98
CA ASP A 966 11.22 -25.63 12.37
C ASP A 966 11.46 -24.15 12.75
N ALA A 967 10.37 -23.42 13.01
CA ALA A 967 10.44 -22.00 13.38
C ALA A 967 11.18 -21.75 14.72
N ALA A 968 11.44 -22.78 15.53
CA ALA A 968 12.25 -22.70 16.75
C ALA A 968 13.72 -23.05 16.50
N GLY A 969 14.11 -23.35 15.25
CA GLY A 969 15.47 -23.71 14.85
C GLY A 969 15.83 -25.19 15.06
N LYS A 970 14.88 -26.01 15.53
CA LYS A 970 15.10 -27.44 15.73
C LYS A 970 15.12 -28.14 14.37
N GLU A 971 16.13 -28.98 14.15
CA GLU A 971 16.23 -29.80 12.95
C GLU A 971 15.07 -30.80 12.88
N VAL A 972 14.27 -30.68 11.84
CA VAL A 972 13.13 -31.55 11.51
C VAL A 972 13.58 -32.65 10.56
N SER A 973 14.51 -32.33 9.65
CA SER A 973 15.14 -33.32 8.78
C SER A 973 16.50 -32.90 8.26
N ARG A 974 17.21 -33.91 7.76
CA ARG A 974 18.46 -33.79 7.04
C ARG A 974 18.49 -34.79 5.89
N ALA A 975 18.89 -34.33 4.72
CA ALA A 975 19.07 -35.17 3.55
C ALA A 975 20.41 -34.87 2.87
N ASN A 976 21.19 -35.90 2.60
CA ASN A 976 22.36 -35.79 1.74
C ASN A 976 21.88 -36.14 0.33
N VAL A 977 21.52 -35.13 -0.46
CA VAL A 977 20.94 -35.28 -1.81
C VAL A 977 22.00 -35.11 -2.87
#